data_AF-A0A0L0G5F9-F1
#
_entry.id   AF-A0A0L0G5F9-F1
#
_cell.length_a   1.000
_cell.length_b   1.000
_cell.length_c   1.000
_cell.angle_alpha   90.00
_cell.angle_beta   90.00
_cell.angle_gamma   90.00
#
_symmetry.space_group_name_H-M   'P 1'
#
loop_
_entity.id
_entity.type
_entity.pdbx_description
1 polymer ?
#
loop_
_entity_poly.entity_id
_entity_poly.type
_entity_poly.pdbx_seq_one_letter_code
_entity_poly.pdbx_strand_id
1 'polypeptide(L)'
;MLVYVRGVFDLYHSGHATFLQRAYNSGIEIANEVVDGTTNVRLFVHLISDRMCETIRRSLCIPEAERRFVVENNEHVWMARVASDYEADLSGDLEIIRPDVVYVINDNTDNMRNIQSVCKRLNITVVLGKRTQLPGIACRRVRSIKKLIHDQKQRPVSGSNGASSQTATTPIRAVNGSSAHPGCFQEQYGNRIDRTDAAADAIRTHQPDTRPNQPALQRPIVYVSGCFDLLHSGHVAFFNEAASRGQSLYVGLGNDANLAQLKSGSVFPEEERLLLVESIKSVTMATVSRGFGDLDFAQDLDVIKPDVFFVNEDGDRPHKRALCTKKGIEYIVSSRKPQAQLPPRSSTDLKRELSNYATEPSIPHPHADMAQNEVSSENTLREDASHTHSTAPPAAGDCVRLHDFPWRICLTGGWLDQPWVSQVVKDTYAQSVRTKIGTELPGCGVIVVNIKANAAFKTRSSLATSSRRTALELWGGYDNLPKEQTREHLARLLFGAENPPGCEYVSGSQDHLGLLLPGLSWLGYRGGYWPEHIHSLCDADTCVWLQSVLWLVPLVSRDREYKPLAVQNLTVEAVTALADASVAAWKAIEDRDTARLGQALKDTMYAQRCILPNTIPTPEVEEWTGPYVDTTHGYICGHGGGFLFVISDTQVLNGFQVEITTSEGL
;
A
#
# COMPACT_ATOMS: atom_id res chain seq x y z
N MET A 1 20.92 25.13 -1.83
CA MET A 1 20.74 23.72 -1.45
C MET A 1 19.87 23.02 -2.48
N LEU A 2 20.37 21.95 -3.08
CA LEU A 2 19.65 21.11 -4.02
C LEU A 2 19.10 19.86 -3.30
N VAL A 3 17.77 19.76 -3.23
CA VAL A 3 17.07 18.59 -2.69
C VAL A 3 16.64 17.70 -3.84
N TYR A 4 16.87 16.40 -3.74
CA TYR A 4 16.50 15.40 -4.74
C TYR A 4 15.44 14.45 -4.20
N VAL A 5 14.43 14.19 -5.03
CA VAL A 5 13.44 13.12 -4.81
C VAL A 5 13.24 12.30 -6.08
N ARG A 6 12.91 11.02 -5.93
CA ARG A 6 12.56 10.12 -7.04
C ARG A 6 11.19 9.48 -6.79
N GLY A 7 10.35 9.39 -7.81
CA GLY A 7 9.01 8.80 -7.65
C GLY A 7 8.25 8.58 -8.95
N VAL A 8 7.13 7.85 -8.88
CA VAL A 8 6.27 7.59 -10.05
C VAL A 8 5.28 8.74 -10.28
N PHE A 9 4.65 9.25 -9.21
CA PHE A 9 3.64 10.33 -9.28
C PHE A 9 2.45 10.01 -10.22
N ASP A 10 2.01 8.76 -10.24
CA ASP A 10 0.82 8.34 -10.99
C ASP A 10 -0.46 8.79 -10.28
N LEU A 11 -1.42 9.33 -11.04
CA LEU A 11 -2.68 9.92 -10.55
C LEU A 11 -2.46 10.89 -9.37
N TYR A 12 -1.90 12.06 -9.66
CA TYR A 12 -1.47 13.04 -8.65
C TYR A 12 -2.55 13.36 -7.61
N HIS A 13 -2.18 13.35 -6.32
CA HIS A 13 -3.09 13.45 -5.18
C HIS A 13 -2.38 14.07 -3.97
N SER A 14 -3.12 14.36 -2.90
CA SER A 14 -2.65 15.09 -1.72
C SER A 14 -1.36 14.54 -1.11
N GLY A 15 -1.26 13.21 -0.96
CA GLY A 15 -0.03 12.55 -0.54
C GLY A 15 1.22 12.91 -1.36
N HIS A 16 1.11 13.08 -2.68
CA HIS A 16 2.22 13.55 -3.53
C HIS A 16 2.56 15.02 -3.27
N ALA A 17 1.55 15.89 -3.17
CA ALA A 17 1.76 17.31 -2.88
C ALA A 17 2.45 17.54 -1.53
N THR A 18 1.98 16.86 -0.48
CA THR A 18 2.61 16.94 0.85
C THR A 18 4.01 16.33 0.87
N PHE A 19 4.25 15.26 0.11
CA PHE A 19 5.59 14.70 -0.03
C PHE A 19 6.59 15.73 -0.60
N LEU A 20 6.21 16.41 -1.69
CA LEU A 20 7.05 17.42 -2.33
C LEU A 20 7.29 18.62 -1.40
N GLN A 21 6.25 19.09 -0.70
CA GLN A 21 6.37 20.16 0.30
C GLN A 21 7.35 19.78 1.43
N ARG A 22 7.22 18.59 2.01
CA ARG A 22 8.12 18.13 3.08
C ARG A 22 9.55 17.96 2.60
N ALA A 23 9.75 17.47 1.38
CA ALA A 23 11.07 17.37 0.77
C ALA A 23 11.71 18.76 0.66
N TYR A 24 10.98 19.74 0.12
CA TYR A 24 11.44 21.12 0.03
C TYR A 24 11.77 21.72 1.41
N ASN A 25 10.88 21.56 2.40
CA ASN A 25 11.07 22.08 3.75
C ASN A 25 12.28 21.46 4.45
N SER A 26 12.59 20.19 4.20
CA SER A 26 13.82 19.57 4.75
C SER A 26 15.09 20.26 4.26
N GLY A 27 15.08 20.77 3.01
CA GLY A 27 16.18 21.58 2.50
C GLY A 27 16.29 22.94 3.19
N ILE A 28 15.15 23.54 3.57
CA ILE A 28 15.15 24.80 4.34
C ILE A 28 15.72 24.57 5.74
N GLU A 29 15.25 23.53 6.43
CA GLU A 29 15.70 23.16 7.78
C GLU A 29 17.22 22.96 7.82
N ILE A 30 17.75 22.11 6.93
CA ILE A 30 19.19 21.84 6.87
C ILE A 30 19.97 23.09 6.46
N ALA A 31 19.44 23.90 5.53
CA ALA A 31 20.14 25.11 5.10
C ALA A 31 20.27 26.14 6.23
N ASN A 32 19.25 26.26 7.09
CA ASN A 32 19.28 27.15 8.25
C ASN A 32 20.27 26.68 9.33
N GLU A 33 20.54 25.37 9.42
CA GLU A 33 21.52 24.81 10.37
C GLU A 33 22.97 25.02 9.92
N VAL A 34 23.21 25.14 8.60
CA VAL A 34 24.57 25.12 8.02
C VAL A 34 25.08 26.53 7.68
N VAL A 35 24.21 27.51 7.40
CA VAL A 35 24.62 28.85 6.92
C VAL A 35 23.82 29.97 7.58
N ASP A 36 24.51 30.97 8.13
CA ASP A 36 23.94 32.27 8.53
C ASP A 36 23.54 33.07 7.27
N GLY A 37 22.40 32.76 6.65
CA GLY A 37 21.90 33.47 5.46
C GLY A 37 20.76 32.79 4.69
N THR A 38 20.17 33.52 3.74
CA THR A 38 19.07 33.06 2.86
C THR A 38 19.56 32.07 1.80
N THR A 39 19.65 30.80 2.16
CA THR A 39 20.00 29.75 1.21
C THR A 39 18.84 29.49 0.24
N ASN A 40 19.10 29.63 -1.06
CA ASN A 40 18.14 29.25 -2.11
C ASN A 40 18.00 27.72 -2.16
N VAL A 41 16.84 27.20 -1.74
CA VAL A 41 16.49 25.78 -1.79
C VAL A 41 15.83 25.45 -3.13
N ARG A 42 16.29 24.39 -3.81
CA ARG A 42 15.73 23.92 -5.08
C ARG A 42 15.39 22.45 -4.95
N LEU A 43 14.13 22.09 -5.19
CA LEU A 43 13.70 20.69 -5.24
C LEU A 43 13.75 20.17 -6.68
N PHE A 44 14.60 19.19 -6.94
CA PHE A 44 14.68 18.44 -8.18
C PHE A 44 13.93 17.12 -8.04
N VAL A 45 12.99 16.89 -8.95
CA VAL A 45 12.17 15.67 -8.98
C VAL A 45 12.56 14.80 -10.18
N HIS A 46 12.95 13.56 -9.91
CA HIS A 46 13.22 12.57 -10.94
C HIS A 46 12.05 11.57 -11.04
N LEU A 47 11.30 11.64 -12.15
CA LEU A 47 10.19 10.74 -12.42
C LEU A 47 10.69 9.42 -12.98
N ILE A 48 10.10 8.33 -12.49
CA ILE A 48 10.31 7.00 -13.08
C ILE A 48 9.55 6.93 -14.41
N SER A 49 10.21 6.42 -15.46
CA SER A 49 9.66 6.38 -16.81
C SER A 49 8.53 5.36 -16.96
N ASP A 50 7.69 5.52 -17.99
CA ASP A 50 6.64 4.55 -18.33
C ASP A 50 7.26 3.16 -18.61
N ARG A 51 8.33 3.11 -19.42
CA ARG A 51 9.07 1.89 -19.76
C ARG A 51 9.68 1.18 -18.55
N MET A 52 10.26 1.94 -17.61
CA MET A 52 10.76 1.38 -16.35
C MET A 52 9.62 0.78 -15.51
N CYS A 53 8.45 1.42 -15.49
CA CYS A 53 7.27 0.89 -14.81
C CYS A 53 6.73 -0.39 -15.47
N GLU A 54 6.73 -0.46 -16.81
CA GLU A 54 6.37 -1.66 -17.56
C GLU A 54 7.30 -2.84 -17.25
N THR A 55 8.60 -2.59 -17.13
CA THR A 55 9.61 -3.61 -16.78
C THR A 55 9.32 -4.26 -15.43
N ILE A 56 8.80 -3.48 -14.47
CA ILE A 56 8.37 -3.98 -13.15
C ILE A 56 6.87 -4.32 -13.08
N ARG A 57 6.22 -4.45 -14.25
CA ARG A 57 4.80 -4.84 -14.43
C ARG A 57 3.83 -3.94 -13.66
N ARG A 58 4.17 -2.66 -13.53
CA ARG A 58 3.33 -1.64 -12.89
C ARG A 58 2.49 -0.94 -13.95
N SER A 59 1.19 -1.24 -13.97
CA SER A 59 0.22 -0.48 -14.78
C SER A 59 0.08 0.94 -14.24
N LEU A 60 0.29 1.94 -15.12
CA LEU A 60 0.12 3.36 -14.83
C LEU A 60 -1.19 3.87 -15.43
N CYS A 61 -1.78 4.86 -14.77
CA CYS A 61 -3.02 5.49 -15.25
C CYS A 61 -2.74 6.72 -16.10
N ILE A 62 -1.68 7.44 -15.75
CA ILE A 62 -1.32 8.72 -16.32
C ILE A 62 0.01 8.59 -17.09
N PRO A 63 0.06 8.98 -18.37
CA PRO A 63 1.30 8.97 -19.15
C PRO A 63 2.38 9.83 -18.52
N GLU A 64 3.64 9.45 -18.72
CA GLU A 64 4.81 10.14 -18.19
C GLU A 64 4.84 11.65 -18.44
N ALA A 65 4.54 12.08 -19.68
CA ALA A 65 4.54 13.50 -20.03
C ALA A 65 3.56 14.30 -19.16
N GLU A 66 2.39 13.71 -18.86
CA GLU A 66 1.37 14.33 -18.01
C GLU A 66 1.79 14.31 -16.53
N ARG A 67 2.35 13.20 -16.03
CA ARG A 67 2.90 13.12 -14.66
C ARG A 67 3.98 14.18 -14.43
N ARG A 68 4.92 14.29 -15.37
CA ARG A 68 6.00 15.29 -15.34
C ARG A 68 5.44 16.70 -15.31
N PHE A 69 4.47 16.99 -16.18
CA PHE A 69 3.88 18.32 -16.28
C PHE A 69 3.19 18.76 -14.98
N VAL A 70 2.39 17.90 -14.35
CA VAL A 70 1.71 18.23 -13.08
C VAL A 70 2.74 18.45 -11.96
N VAL A 71 3.74 17.56 -11.85
CA VAL A 71 4.80 17.66 -10.83
C VAL A 71 5.66 18.91 -11.02
N GLU A 72 6.05 19.26 -12.25
CA GLU A 72 6.86 20.44 -12.54
C GLU A 72 6.13 21.76 -12.22
N ASN A 73 4.79 21.74 -12.16
CA ASN A 73 3.97 22.89 -11.80
C ASN A 73 3.59 22.95 -10.30
N ASN A 74 4.08 22.03 -9.46
CA ASN A 74 3.93 22.15 -8.02
C ASN A 74 4.81 23.28 -7.46
N GLU A 75 4.28 24.11 -6.56
CA GLU A 75 4.93 25.33 -6.04
C GLU A 75 6.34 25.09 -5.46
N HIS A 76 6.57 23.91 -4.87
CA HIS A 76 7.83 23.56 -4.23
C HIS A 76 8.86 22.99 -5.19
N VAL A 77 8.46 22.58 -6.40
CA VAL A 77 9.33 21.89 -7.36
C VAL A 77 10.06 22.89 -8.23
N TRP A 78 11.39 22.89 -8.20
CA TRP A 78 12.20 23.72 -9.08
C TRP A 78 12.25 23.14 -10.51
N MET A 79 12.51 21.83 -10.63
CA MET A 79 12.63 21.15 -11.92
C MET A 79 12.20 19.69 -11.82
N ALA A 80 11.53 19.19 -12.86
CA ALA A 80 11.19 17.78 -12.99
C ALA A 80 11.73 17.16 -14.29
N ARG A 81 12.35 15.99 -14.19
CA ARG A 81 12.90 15.23 -15.32
C ARG A 81 12.48 13.77 -15.23
N VAL A 82 12.58 13.06 -16.35
CA VAL A 82 12.29 11.62 -16.42
C VAL A 82 13.62 10.89 -16.44
N ALA A 83 13.72 9.82 -15.65
CA ALA A 83 14.88 8.93 -15.62
C ALA A 83 15.10 8.23 -16.97
N SER A 84 16.35 8.17 -17.40
CA SER A 84 16.73 7.52 -18.64
C SER A 84 16.54 5.99 -18.54
N ASP A 85 16.18 5.34 -19.65
CA ASP A 85 15.90 3.89 -19.70
C ASP A 85 17.12 3.01 -19.38
N TYR A 86 18.33 3.58 -19.41
CA TYR A 86 19.59 2.89 -19.10
C TYR A 86 19.97 2.94 -17.60
N GLU A 87 19.29 3.77 -16.81
CA GLU A 87 19.63 4.05 -15.40
C GLU A 87 18.59 3.45 -14.44
N ALA A 88 18.55 2.11 -14.43
CA ALA A 88 17.89 1.37 -13.35
C ALA A 88 18.59 1.57 -11.99
N ASP A 89 19.83 2.08 -11.99
CA ASP A 89 20.61 2.33 -10.79
C ASP A 89 20.50 3.80 -10.35
N LEU A 90 19.83 4.02 -9.21
CA LEU A 90 19.78 5.30 -8.51
C LEU A 90 21.19 5.83 -8.19
N SER A 91 22.23 4.99 -8.21
CA SER A 91 23.60 5.43 -8.03
C SER A 91 24.10 6.35 -9.16
N GLY A 92 23.79 6.05 -10.42
CA GLY A 92 24.20 6.85 -11.58
C GLY A 92 23.57 8.24 -11.56
N ASP A 93 22.26 8.31 -11.30
CA ASP A 93 21.52 9.56 -11.13
C ASP A 93 22.19 10.49 -10.10
N LEU A 94 22.56 9.93 -8.94
CA LEU A 94 23.15 10.70 -7.84
C LEU A 94 24.59 11.13 -8.14
N GLU A 95 25.34 10.35 -8.92
CA GLU A 95 26.70 10.71 -9.36
C GLU A 95 26.71 11.88 -10.35
N ILE A 96 25.69 11.96 -11.21
CA ILE A 96 25.52 13.03 -12.21
C ILE A 96 24.92 14.29 -11.57
N ILE A 97 23.82 14.15 -10.84
CA ILE A 97 23.04 15.27 -10.30
C ILE A 97 23.76 15.90 -9.10
N ARG A 98 24.42 15.08 -8.27
CA ARG A 98 25.11 15.49 -7.03
C ARG A 98 24.29 16.45 -6.15
N PRO A 99 23.09 16.03 -5.68
CA PRO A 99 22.29 16.85 -4.78
C PRO A 99 22.96 17.00 -3.40
N ASP A 100 22.61 18.06 -2.68
CA ASP A 100 23.03 18.24 -1.29
C ASP A 100 22.23 17.32 -0.35
N VAL A 101 20.95 17.14 -0.66
CA VAL A 101 19.99 16.37 0.14
C VAL A 101 19.23 15.40 -0.75
N VAL A 102 19.11 14.15 -0.32
CA VAL A 102 18.17 13.17 -0.88
C VAL A 102 17.05 12.95 0.11
N TYR A 103 15.84 13.34 -0.27
CA TYR A 103 14.65 13.12 0.55
C TYR A 103 13.91 11.86 0.08
N VAL A 104 13.68 10.95 1.01
CA VAL A 104 13.12 9.63 0.71
C VAL A 104 12.10 9.26 1.77
N ILE A 105 10.85 9.02 1.35
CA ILE A 105 9.90 8.28 2.18
C ILE A 105 10.23 6.80 2.00
N ASN A 106 10.47 6.06 3.07
CA ASN A 106 10.74 4.64 2.91
C ASN A 106 10.14 3.72 3.98
N ASP A 107 9.55 2.63 3.48
CA ASP A 107 9.06 1.46 4.22
C ASP A 107 9.80 0.16 3.80
N ASN A 108 10.97 0.21 3.14
CA ASN A 108 11.72 -1.01 2.72
C ASN A 108 13.26 -0.88 2.75
N THR A 109 13.97 -1.76 3.46
CA THR A 109 15.34 -1.45 3.94
C THR A 109 16.51 -1.77 3.00
N ASP A 110 16.34 -2.61 1.98
CA ASP A 110 17.49 -3.00 1.12
C ASP A 110 17.84 -1.91 0.08
N ASN A 111 16.84 -1.23 -0.50
CA ASN A 111 17.08 -0.05 -1.33
C ASN A 111 17.67 1.11 -0.51
N MET A 112 17.29 1.24 0.77
CA MET A 112 17.85 2.28 1.64
C MET A 112 19.33 2.08 1.91
N ARG A 113 19.79 0.83 2.12
CA ARG A 113 21.22 0.57 2.33
C ARG A 113 22.03 0.96 1.09
N ASN A 114 21.53 0.68 -0.10
CA ASN A 114 22.19 1.09 -1.35
C ASN A 114 22.20 2.61 -1.49
N ILE A 115 21.06 3.29 -1.25
CA ILE A 115 20.96 4.75 -1.26
C ILE A 115 21.91 5.38 -0.24
N GLN A 116 21.87 4.92 1.01
CA GLN A 116 22.74 5.42 2.08
C GLN A 116 24.22 5.16 1.78
N SER A 117 24.56 4.01 1.19
CA SER A 117 25.94 3.70 0.78
C SER A 117 26.43 4.66 -0.31
N VAL A 118 25.62 4.88 -1.36
CA VAL A 118 25.94 5.82 -2.44
C VAL A 118 26.02 7.24 -1.89
N CYS A 119 25.01 7.70 -1.15
CA CYS A 119 24.99 9.04 -0.56
C CYS A 119 26.18 9.26 0.38
N LYS A 120 26.55 8.27 1.20
CA LYS A 120 27.74 8.34 2.06
C LYS A 120 29.03 8.47 1.24
N ARG A 121 29.17 7.71 0.14
CA ARG A 121 30.31 7.81 -0.77
C ARG A 121 30.39 9.18 -1.46
N LEU A 122 29.24 9.78 -1.78
CA LEU A 122 29.13 11.06 -2.48
C LEU A 122 28.99 12.28 -1.55
N ASN A 123 29.04 12.08 -0.23
CA ASN A 123 28.83 13.13 0.79
C ASN A 123 27.47 13.86 0.65
N ILE A 124 26.40 13.10 0.43
CA ILE A 124 25.01 13.58 0.27
C ILE A 124 24.23 13.31 1.56
N THR A 125 23.49 14.29 2.06
CA THR A 125 22.64 14.14 3.24
C THR A 125 21.36 13.36 2.89
N VAL A 126 21.02 12.33 3.66
CA VAL A 126 19.77 11.58 3.47
C VAL A 126 18.75 11.97 4.52
N VAL A 127 17.59 12.45 4.07
CA VAL A 127 16.45 12.75 4.95
C VAL A 127 15.37 11.69 4.78
N LEU A 128 15.01 11.06 5.88
CA LEU A 128 13.93 10.07 5.93
C LEU A 128 12.60 10.78 6.20
N GLY A 129 11.73 10.80 5.19
CA GLY A 129 10.38 11.31 5.31
C GLY A 129 9.41 10.30 5.92
N LYS A 130 8.45 10.78 6.72
CA LYS A 130 7.29 9.98 7.16
C LYS A 130 6.19 10.05 6.11
N ARG A 131 5.43 8.95 5.94
CA ARG A 131 4.17 8.99 5.17
C ARG A 131 3.22 10.03 5.74
N THR A 132 2.49 10.69 4.86
CA THR A 132 1.50 11.71 5.23
C THR A 132 0.35 11.07 6.00
N GLN A 133 0.11 11.56 7.22
CA GLN A 133 -1.13 11.38 7.98
C GLN A 133 -1.64 12.78 8.32
N LEU A 134 -2.33 13.42 7.39
CA LEU A 134 -3.01 14.67 7.68
C LEU A 134 -4.39 14.31 8.25
N PRO A 135 -4.80 14.84 9.42
CA PRO A 135 -6.13 14.58 9.96
C PRO A 135 -7.20 15.00 8.94
N GLY A 136 -8.15 14.11 8.62
CA GLY A 136 -9.20 14.37 7.63
C GLY A 136 -8.79 14.21 6.16
N ILE A 137 -7.49 14.16 5.82
CA ILE A 137 -6.99 13.97 4.45
C ILE A 137 -6.30 12.61 4.36
N ALA A 138 -6.98 11.63 3.77
CA ALA A 138 -6.42 10.30 3.57
C ALA A 138 -5.29 10.35 2.54
N CYS A 139 -4.12 9.80 2.87
CA CYS A 139 -3.09 9.52 1.88
C CYS A 139 -3.56 8.32 1.03
N ARG A 140 -4.07 8.56 -0.17
CA ARG A 140 -4.70 7.51 -0.99
C ARG A 140 -3.71 6.85 -1.91
N ARG A 141 -3.74 5.53 -2.02
CA ARG A 141 -3.07 4.83 -3.13
C ARG A 141 -3.93 4.98 -4.38
N VAL A 142 -3.31 4.95 -5.56
CA VAL A 142 -4.01 4.97 -6.87
C VAL A 142 -5.16 3.94 -6.92
N ARG A 143 -4.97 2.74 -6.35
CA ARG A 143 -6.04 1.72 -6.23
C ARG A 143 -7.24 2.18 -5.40
N SER A 144 -7.00 2.86 -4.29
CA SER A 144 -8.07 3.44 -3.44
C SER A 144 -8.84 4.51 -4.20
N ILE A 145 -8.16 5.31 -5.03
CA ILE A 145 -8.80 6.33 -5.86
C ILE A 145 -9.68 5.67 -6.94
N LYS A 146 -9.18 4.61 -7.61
CA LYS A 146 -9.97 3.81 -8.56
C LYS A 146 -11.23 3.23 -7.91
N LYS A 147 -11.12 2.71 -6.67
CA LYS A 147 -12.26 2.19 -5.91
C LYS A 147 -13.30 3.30 -5.63
N LEU A 148 -12.88 4.48 -5.17
CA LEU A 148 -13.80 5.60 -4.95
C LEU A 148 -14.55 6.01 -6.22
N ILE A 149 -13.87 6.04 -7.36
CA ILE A 149 -14.49 6.32 -8.66
C ILE A 149 -15.53 5.26 -9.01
N HIS A 150 -15.24 3.98 -8.75
CA HIS A 150 -16.17 2.87 -8.95
C HIS A 150 -17.40 2.99 -8.03
N ASP A 151 -17.20 3.21 -6.74
CA ASP A 151 -18.25 3.30 -5.73
C ASP A 151 -19.20 4.50 -5.99
N GLN A 152 -18.68 5.62 -6.52
CA GLN A 152 -19.51 6.76 -6.93
C GLN A 152 -20.46 6.43 -8.09
N LYS A 153 -20.06 5.54 -9.00
CA LYS A 153 -20.85 5.15 -10.17
C LYS A 153 -22.08 4.32 -9.78
N GLN A 154 -22.03 3.63 -8.64
CA GLN A 154 -23.12 2.78 -8.13
C GLN A 154 -24.13 3.52 -7.25
N ARG A 155 -23.86 4.79 -6.88
CA ARG A 155 -24.84 5.58 -6.13
C ARG A 155 -25.95 6.05 -7.06
N PRO A 156 -27.24 5.77 -6.76
CA PRO A 156 -28.34 6.27 -7.56
C PRO A 156 -28.32 7.80 -7.55
N VAL A 157 -28.25 8.41 -8.73
CA VAL A 157 -28.49 9.84 -8.88
C VAL A 157 -29.94 10.07 -8.44
N SER A 158 -30.14 10.82 -7.36
CA SER A 158 -31.48 11.24 -6.96
C SER A 158 -32.05 12.11 -8.08
N GLY A 159 -32.86 11.49 -8.94
CA GLY A 159 -33.51 12.15 -10.05
C GLY A 159 -34.41 13.27 -9.56
N SER A 160 -34.25 14.44 -10.17
CA SER A 160 -35.18 15.54 -10.10
C SER A 160 -36.56 15.11 -10.59
N ASN A 161 -37.50 14.88 -9.66
CA ASN A 161 -38.93 14.99 -9.94
C ASN A 161 -39.54 15.92 -8.90
N GLY A 162 -40.19 16.96 -9.41
CA GLY A 162 -40.73 18.05 -8.60
C GLY A 162 -41.89 17.64 -7.69
N ALA A 163 -41.95 18.38 -6.57
CA ALA A 163 -43.12 18.67 -5.74
C ALA A 163 -43.96 17.48 -5.23
N SER A 164 -43.86 17.20 -3.92
CA SER A 164 -44.77 17.78 -2.92
C SER A 164 -44.54 17.15 -1.55
N SER A 165 -44.79 17.96 -0.53
CA SER A 165 -44.70 17.65 0.90
C SER A 165 -45.38 16.34 1.30
N GLN A 166 -44.70 15.54 2.12
CA GLN A 166 -45.33 14.96 3.32
C GLN A 166 -44.28 14.42 4.30
N THR A 167 -44.31 15.01 5.49
CA THR A 167 -43.67 14.58 6.73
C THR A 167 -44.24 13.25 7.21
N ALA A 168 -43.40 12.28 7.59
CA ALA A 168 -43.73 11.27 8.60
C ALA A 168 -42.47 10.50 9.09
N THR A 169 -41.95 10.96 10.22
CA THR A 169 -41.57 10.19 11.42
C THR A 169 -41.42 8.66 11.33
N THR A 170 -40.17 8.22 11.55
CA THR A 170 -39.60 7.11 12.37
C THR A 170 -40.52 6.02 12.96
N PRO A 171 -40.02 4.78 13.18
CA PRO A 171 -39.25 4.55 14.41
C PRO A 171 -38.06 3.57 14.31
N ILE A 172 -36.97 3.98 14.95
CA ILE A 172 -35.94 3.13 15.54
C ILE A 172 -36.62 2.32 16.66
N ARG A 173 -36.61 0.99 16.57
CA ARG A 173 -37.05 0.12 17.66
C ARG A 173 -35.85 -0.18 18.54
N ALA A 174 -35.88 0.38 19.73
CA ALA A 174 -34.91 0.18 20.78
C ALA A 174 -35.40 -0.82 21.84
N VAL A 175 -34.46 -1.13 22.73
CA VAL A 175 -34.56 -1.52 24.15
C VAL A 175 -34.92 -2.96 24.54
N ASN A 176 -34.03 -3.62 25.30
CA ASN A 176 -33.90 -3.58 26.78
C ASN A 176 -32.96 -4.71 27.24
N GLY A 177 -32.09 -4.58 28.25
CA GLY A 177 -31.90 -3.56 29.28
C GLY A 177 -31.50 -4.23 30.60
N SER A 178 -30.62 -3.59 31.38
CA SER A 178 -30.38 -3.73 32.85
C SER A 178 -28.94 -3.25 33.13
N SER A 179 -28.63 -2.33 34.05
CA SER A 179 -29.39 -1.47 34.97
C SER A 179 -28.39 -0.53 35.66
N ALA A 180 -28.70 0.78 35.71
CA ALA A 180 -28.59 1.75 36.83
C ALA A 180 -27.40 1.67 37.83
N HIS A 181 -26.73 2.71 38.36
CA HIS A 181 -26.90 4.18 38.47
C HIS A 181 -25.69 4.69 39.35
N PRO A 182 -25.61 5.93 39.89
CA PRO A 182 -25.15 7.19 39.28
C PRO A 182 -24.02 7.89 40.10
N GLY A 183 -23.41 8.96 39.59
CA GLY A 183 -22.48 9.75 40.40
C GLY A 183 -21.86 10.99 39.74
N CYS A 184 -22.59 12.10 39.86
CA CYS A 184 -22.11 13.48 40.03
C CYS A 184 -21.23 14.15 38.95
N PHE A 185 -21.81 15.19 38.35
CA PHE A 185 -21.14 16.29 37.66
C PHE A 185 -20.39 17.20 38.65
N GLN A 186 -19.34 17.86 38.12
CA GLN A 186 -18.69 19.11 38.55
C GLN A 186 -17.48 19.09 39.51
N GLU A 187 -16.50 19.89 39.05
CA GLU A 187 -15.33 20.50 39.72
C GLU A 187 -14.09 19.63 40.01
N GLN A 188 -13.05 19.78 39.18
CA GLN A 188 -11.87 20.58 39.56
C GLN A 188 -10.86 20.68 38.40
N TYR A 189 -10.70 21.90 37.87
CA TYR A 189 -9.46 22.32 37.22
C TYR A 189 -8.34 22.39 38.26
N GLY A 190 -7.17 21.85 37.94
CA GLY A 190 -5.98 21.95 38.78
C GLY A 190 -4.72 21.38 38.14
N ASN A 191 -4.08 22.19 37.29
CA ASN A 191 -2.64 22.25 37.00
C ASN A 191 -1.84 20.94 36.80
N ARG A 192 -1.48 20.69 35.54
CA ARG A 192 -0.06 20.48 35.18
C ARG A 192 0.21 20.90 33.74
N ILE A 193 0.77 22.10 33.60
CA ILE A 193 1.42 22.59 32.39
C ILE A 193 2.74 21.84 32.28
N ASP A 194 2.98 21.13 31.17
CA ASP A 194 4.31 21.11 30.53
C ASP A 194 4.23 20.58 29.08
N ARG A 195 4.37 21.53 28.15
CA ARG A 195 5.08 21.50 26.86
C ARG A 195 4.92 20.27 25.95
N THR A 196 4.13 20.44 24.88
CA THR A 196 4.63 20.45 23.47
C THR A 196 3.45 20.77 22.53
N ASP A 197 3.23 22.07 22.36
CA ASP A 197 2.35 22.66 21.34
C ASP A 197 3.04 22.58 19.96
N ALA A 198 2.49 21.79 19.05
CA ALA A 198 2.78 21.86 17.60
C ALA A 198 1.75 21.13 16.73
N ALA A 199 0.92 20.23 17.28
CA ALA A 199 -0.01 19.40 16.51
C ALA A 199 -1.48 19.86 16.54
N ALA A 200 -1.82 20.83 17.38
CA ALA A 200 -3.21 21.28 17.58
C ALA A 200 -3.65 22.43 16.63
N ASP A 201 -2.74 23.03 15.87
CA ASP A 201 -3.04 24.16 14.97
C ASP A 201 -3.57 23.77 13.58
N ALA A 202 -3.54 22.48 13.21
CA ALA A 202 -3.87 22.04 11.86
C ALA A 202 -5.37 21.78 11.60
N ILE A 203 -6.25 21.92 12.59
CA ILE A 203 -7.70 21.69 12.42
C ILE A 203 -8.48 22.72 13.24
N ARG A 204 -8.79 23.88 12.65
CA ARG A 204 -9.87 24.72 13.15
C ARG A 204 -10.66 25.32 11.99
N THR A 205 -11.94 24.95 11.96
CA THR A 205 -13.00 25.51 11.13
C THR A 205 -13.10 27.03 11.33
N HIS A 206 -13.05 27.77 10.22
CA HIS A 206 -13.43 29.19 10.04
C HIS A 206 -13.23 30.19 11.19
N GLN A 207 -12.11 30.90 11.15
CA GLN A 207 -12.06 32.35 11.35
C GLN A 207 -11.40 33.02 10.13
N PRO A 208 -11.78 34.25 9.75
CA PRO A 208 -11.00 35.06 8.83
C PRO A 208 -9.70 35.51 9.54
N ASP A 209 -8.58 35.47 8.80
CA ASP A 209 -7.27 36.04 9.16
C ASP A 209 -6.60 35.57 10.47
N THR A 210 -5.84 34.46 10.43
CA THR A 210 -4.70 34.21 11.34
C THR A 210 -3.58 33.33 10.73
N ARG A 211 -3.27 33.44 9.43
CA ARG A 211 -1.98 32.93 8.89
C ARG A 211 -0.96 34.08 8.89
N PRO A 212 0.11 34.07 9.71
CA PRO A 212 1.17 35.07 9.61
C PRO A 212 1.91 34.85 8.28
N ASN A 213 1.84 35.82 7.35
CA ASN A 213 2.33 35.79 5.96
C ASN A 213 1.44 35.15 4.87
N GLN A 214 0.16 35.52 4.75
CA GLN A 214 -0.47 35.44 3.42
C GLN A 214 0.03 36.59 2.53
N PRO A 215 0.57 36.34 1.32
CA PRO A 215 0.93 37.41 0.41
C PRO A 215 -0.33 38.19 0.02
N ALA A 216 -0.25 39.53 0.09
CA ALA A 216 -1.34 40.38 -0.38
C ALA A 216 -1.62 40.10 -1.86
N LEU A 217 -2.89 39.90 -2.22
CA LEU A 217 -3.28 39.70 -3.62
C LEU A 217 -2.97 40.96 -4.43
N GLN A 218 -2.11 40.80 -5.43
CA GLN A 218 -1.72 41.88 -6.32
C GLN A 218 -2.71 41.98 -7.48
N ARG A 219 -3.12 43.21 -7.81
CA ARG A 219 -4.04 43.47 -8.94
C ARG A 219 -3.26 43.51 -10.26
N PRO A 220 -3.83 43.04 -11.38
CA PRO A 220 -5.19 42.52 -11.52
C PRO A 220 -5.37 41.14 -10.87
N ILE A 221 -6.46 40.95 -10.11
CA ILE A 221 -6.83 39.68 -9.51
C ILE A 221 -7.71 38.93 -10.49
N VAL A 222 -7.27 37.73 -10.87
CA VAL A 222 -8.03 36.80 -11.69
C VAL A 222 -8.72 35.81 -10.77
N TYR A 223 -10.02 35.62 -10.95
CA TYR A 223 -10.81 34.64 -10.21
C TYR A 223 -11.28 33.54 -11.15
N VAL A 224 -11.09 32.29 -10.72
CA VAL A 224 -11.66 31.09 -11.36
C VAL A 224 -12.49 30.33 -10.33
N SER A 225 -13.59 29.72 -10.75
CA SER A 225 -14.36 28.81 -9.90
C SER A 225 -14.58 27.45 -10.55
N GLY A 226 -14.68 26.42 -9.72
CA GLY A 226 -14.90 25.07 -10.19
C GLY A 226 -14.74 24.00 -9.13
N CYS A 227 -14.88 22.75 -9.56
CA CYS A 227 -14.71 21.60 -8.67
C CYS A 227 -13.24 21.20 -8.49
N PHE A 228 -12.45 21.23 -9.57
CA PHE A 228 -11.02 20.87 -9.60
C PHE A 228 -10.70 19.51 -8.95
N ASP A 229 -11.53 18.51 -9.23
CA ASP A 229 -11.41 17.14 -8.70
C ASP A 229 -10.48 16.29 -9.57
N LEU A 230 -9.74 15.36 -8.94
CA LEU A 230 -8.67 14.58 -9.58
C LEU A 230 -7.69 15.48 -10.36
N LEU A 231 -6.85 16.26 -9.65
CA LEU A 231 -5.95 17.22 -10.28
C LEU A 231 -5.11 16.58 -11.41
N HIS A 232 -5.13 17.20 -12.60
CA HIS A 232 -4.53 16.68 -13.82
C HIS A 232 -4.01 17.84 -14.70
N SER A 233 -3.34 17.52 -15.81
CA SER A 233 -2.72 18.54 -16.69
C SER A 233 -3.70 19.60 -17.17
N GLY A 234 -4.93 19.23 -17.51
CA GLY A 234 -5.97 20.18 -17.91
C GLY A 234 -6.26 21.29 -16.89
N HIS A 235 -6.27 20.98 -15.59
CA HIS A 235 -6.45 22.00 -14.54
C HIS A 235 -5.22 22.91 -14.45
N VAL A 236 -4.01 22.32 -14.46
CA VAL A 236 -2.76 23.07 -14.38
C VAL A 236 -2.60 24.01 -15.58
N ALA A 237 -2.91 23.55 -16.79
CA ALA A 237 -2.88 24.38 -18.00
C ALA A 237 -3.90 25.53 -17.91
N PHE A 238 -5.11 25.25 -17.42
CA PHE A 238 -6.14 26.26 -17.21
C PHE A 238 -5.71 27.31 -16.17
N PHE A 239 -5.10 26.90 -15.06
CA PHE A 239 -4.59 27.82 -14.05
C PHE A 239 -3.42 28.66 -14.58
N ASN A 240 -2.50 28.08 -15.35
CA ASN A 240 -1.41 28.80 -15.98
C ASN A 240 -1.94 29.86 -16.97
N GLU A 241 -2.96 29.53 -17.76
CA GLU A 241 -3.58 30.49 -18.66
C GLU A 241 -4.31 31.60 -17.90
N ALA A 242 -5.09 31.25 -16.87
CA ALA A 242 -5.80 32.22 -16.04
C ALA A 242 -4.82 33.17 -15.35
N ALA A 243 -3.75 32.65 -14.75
CA ALA A 243 -2.72 33.44 -14.09
C ALA A 243 -2.02 34.41 -15.04
N SER A 244 -1.92 34.10 -16.34
CA SER A 244 -1.35 35.03 -17.34
C SER A 244 -2.19 36.31 -17.57
N ARG A 245 -3.42 36.35 -17.05
CA ARG A 245 -4.35 37.49 -17.18
C ARG A 245 -4.28 38.49 -16.03
N GLY A 246 -3.43 38.25 -15.03
CA GLY A 246 -3.29 39.16 -13.89
C GLY A 246 -2.02 38.93 -13.08
N GLN A 247 -1.92 39.56 -11.92
CA GLN A 247 -0.79 39.42 -11.00
C GLN A 247 -1.08 38.41 -9.88
N SER A 248 -2.35 38.05 -9.66
CA SER A 248 -2.74 37.03 -8.70
C SER A 248 -3.90 36.19 -9.21
N LEU A 249 -3.80 34.87 -9.05
CA LEU A 249 -4.87 33.93 -9.34
C LEU A 249 -5.53 33.46 -8.04
N TYR A 250 -6.83 33.74 -7.93
CA TYR A 250 -7.69 33.25 -6.86
C TYR A 250 -8.57 32.10 -7.37
N VAL A 251 -8.54 30.96 -6.69
CA VAL A 251 -9.33 29.78 -7.07
C VAL A 251 -10.44 29.50 -6.04
N GLY A 252 -11.70 29.62 -6.46
CA GLY A 252 -12.87 29.19 -5.68
C GLY A 252 -13.22 27.73 -5.94
N LEU A 253 -13.12 26.89 -4.92
CA LEU A 253 -13.51 25.49 -4.97
C LEU A 253 -14.97 25.32 -4.55
N GLY A 254 -15.80 24.71 -5.40
CA GLY A 254 -17.15 24.35 -4.99
C GLY A 254 -17.13 23.42 -3.78
N ASN A 255 -18.00 23.67 -2.79
CA ASN A 255 -18.12 22.82 -1.60
C ASN A 255 -18.80 21.48 -1.93
N ASP A 256 -18.48 20.43 -1.18
CA ASP A 256 -18.93 19.07 -1.47
C ASP A 256 -20.46 18.92 -1.42
N ALA A 257 -21.11 19.62 -0.49
CA ALA A 257 -22.57 19.61 -0.35
C ALA A 257 -23.28 20.17 -1.60
N ASN A 258 -22.76 21.25 -2.19
CA ASN A 258 -23.26 21.83 -3.44
C ASN A 258 -22.96 20.94 -4.64
N LEU A 259 -21.74 20.40 -4.72
CA LEU A 259 -21.32 19.53 -5.83
C LEU A 259 -22.12 18.22 -5.87
N ALA A 260 -22.52 17.68 -4.72
CA ALA A 260 -23.39 16.52 -4.63
C ALA A 260 -24.82 16.79 -5.15
N GLN A 261 -25.29 18.04 -5.08
CA GLN A 261 -26.61 18.43 -5.60
C GLN A 261 -26.58 18.74 -7.10
N LEU A 262 -25.52 19.37 -7.59
CA LEU A 262 -25.43 19.84 -8.98
C LEU A 262 -24.94 18.78 -9.96
N LYS A 263 -24.21 17.77 -9.47
CA LYS A 263 -23.60 16.71 -10.30
C LYS A 263 -23.35 15.45 -9.46
N SER A 264 -22.62 14.49 -10.01
CA SER A 264 -22.25 13.23 -9.33
C SER A 264 -21.25 13.36 -8.17
N GLY A 265 -21.10 14.56 -7.57
CA GLY A 265 -20.11 14.84 -6.53
C GLY A 265 -18.65 14.87 -7.01
N SER A 266 -17.74 14.93 -6.04
CA SER A 266 -16.27 14.96 -6.15
C SER A 266 -15.68 13.66 -5.58
N VAL A 267 -14.64 13.11 -6.18
CA VAL A 267 -13.92 11.93 -5.67
C VAL A 267 -13.13 12.29 -4.41
N PHE A 268 -12.49 13.45 -4.43
CA PHE A 268 -11.79 14.01 -3.29
C PHE A 268 -12.67 15.01 -2.52
N PRO A 269 -12.66 14.96 -1.18
CA PRO A 269 -13.35 15.94 -0.37
C PRO A 269 -12.75 17.33 -0.57
N GLU A 270 -13.50 18.37 -0.24
CA GLU A 270 -13.14 19.77 -0.47
C GLU A 270 -11.81 20.18 0.17
N GLU A 271 -11.45 19.65 1.34
CA GLU A 271 -10.17 19.91 2.00
C GLU A 271 -9.00 19.32 1.22
N GLU A 272 -9.19 18.11 0.65
CA GLU A 272 -8.18 17.44 -0.15
C GLU A 272 -7.99 18.16 -1.50
N ARG A 273 -9.08 18.64 -2.11
CA ARG A 273 -9.04 19.45 -3.35
C ARG A 273 -8.39 20.81 -3.12
N LEU A 274 -8.68 21.45 -1.98
CA LEU A 274 -8.06 22.73 -1.60
C LEU A 274 -6.54 22.59 -1.49
N LEU A 275 -6.05 21.59 -0.76
CA LEU A 275 -4.61 21.32 -0.62
C LEU A 275 -3.93 21.08 -1.98
N LEU A 276 -4.59 20.33 -2.86
CA LEU A 276 -4.06 20.07 -4.20
C LEU A 276 -3.95 21.33 -5.05
N VAL A 277 -4.97 22.18 -5.04
CA VAL A 277 -5.01 23.43 -5.79
C VAL A 277 -4.03 24.46 -5.23
N GLU A 278 -3.95 24.62 -3.90
CA GLU A 278 -2.97 25.50 -3.25
C GLU A 278 -1.52 25.09 -3.63
N SER A 279 -1.27 23.81 -3.88
CA SER A 279 0.07 23.31 -4.21
C SER A 279 0.57 23.67 -5.62
N ILE A 280 -0.19 24.38 -6.45
CA ILE A 280 0.17 24.70 -7.85
C ILE A 280 0.76 26.11 -7.96
N LYS A 281 1.93 26.23 -8.62
CA LYS A 281 2.72 27.47 -8.78
C LYS A 281 1.91 28.69 -9.20
N SER A 282 0.98 28.52 -10.12
CA SER A 282 0.21 29.62 -10.69
C SER A 282 -0.91 30.11 -9.78
N VAL A 283 -1.27 29.36 -8.74
CA VAL A 283 -2.34 29.67 -7.80
C VAL A 283 -1.78 30.53 -6.66
N THR A 284 -2.28 31.76 -6.52
CA THR A 284 -1.86 32.66 -5.43
C THR A 284 -2.63 32.39 -4.15
N MET A 285 -3.93 32.08 -4.27
CA MET A 285 -4.78 31.71 -3.14
C MET A 285 -5.95 30.84 -3.61
N ALA A 286 -6.40 29.92 -2.76
CA ALA A 286 -7.60 29.14 -2.99
C ALA A 286 -8.46 29.07 -1.73
N THR A 287 -9.78 28.98 -1.89
CA THR A 287 -10.74 28.76 -0.79
C THR A 287 -11.92 27.92 -1.24
N VAL A 288 -12.62 27.32 -0.28
CA VAL A 288 -13.90 26.65 -0.53
C VAL A 288 -15.01 27.71 -0.55
N SER A 289 -15.82 27.70 -1.62
CA SER A 289 -16.94 28.60 -1.84
C SER A 289 -18.07 28.35 -0.85
N ARG A 290 -18.64 29.45 -0.33
CA ARG A 290 -19.65 29.43 0.73
C ARG A 290 -21.09 29.26 0.24
N GLY A 291 -21.32 29.49 -1.06
CA GLY A 291 -22.66 29.46 -1.64
C GLY A 291 -23.13 28.08 -2.10
N PHE A 292 -24.33 28.07 -2.68
CA PHE A 292 -24.98 26.89 -3.26
C PHE A 292 -25.59 27.26 -4.63
N GLY A 293 -25.89 26.26 -5.44
CA GLY A 293 -26.35 26.42 -6.82
C GLY A 293 -25.21 26.72 -7.81
N ASP A 294 -25.57 27.03 -9.05
CA ASP A 294 -24.61 27.31 -10.15
C ASP A 294 -23.81 28.63 -9.96
N LEU A 295 -24.21 29.45 -8.97
CA LEU A 295 -23.58 30.69 -8.57
C LEU A 295 -23.07 30.63 -7.12
N ASP A 296 -22.53 29.48 -6.70
CA ASP A 296 -21.97 29.27 -5.35
C ASP A 296 -20.84 30.25 -4.98
N PHE A 297 -20.11 30.74 -5.98
CA PHE A 297 -19.06 31.75 -5.83
C PHE A 297 -19.56 33.20 -5.75
N ALA A 298 -20.86 33.48 -5.90
CA ALA A 298 -21.35 34.85 -6.03
C ALA A 298 -21.03 35.73 -4.81
N GLN A 299 -21.08 35.15 -3.61
CA GLN A 299 -20.73 35.83 -2.36
C GLN A 299 -19.21 36.07 -2.25
N ASP A 300 -18.41 35.15 -2.78
CA ASP A 300 -16.95 35.27 -2.77
C ASP A 300 -16.51 36.48 -3.62
N LEU A 301 -17.20 36.75 -4.74
CA LEU A 301 -16.94 37.91 -5.59
C LEU A 301 -17.15 39.26 -4.88
N ASP A 302 -18.07 39.33 -3.90
CA ASP A 302 -18.31 40.55 -3.12
C ASP A 302 -17.18 40.84 -2.12
N VAL A 303 -16.51 39.79 -1.65
CA VAL A 303 -15.39 39.87 -0.71
C VAL A 303 -14.08 40.12 -1.46
N ILE A 304 -13.81 39.31 -2.50
CA ILE A 304 -12.54 39.30 -3.22
C ILE A 304 -12.43 40.49 -4.18
N LYS A 305 -13.55 40.91 -4.79
CA LYS A 305 -13.63 41.98 -5.80
C LYS A 305 -12.57 41.82 -6.90
N PRO A 306 -12.56 40.67 -7.62
CA PRO A 306 -11.58 40.42 -8.66
C PRO A 306 -11.77 41.36 -9.86
N ASP A 307 -10.70 41.56 -10.62
CA ASP A 307 -10.71 42.36 -11.84
C ASP A 307 -11.17 41.51 -13.04
N VAL A 308 -10.81 40.23 -13.04
CA VAL A 308 -11.13 39.26 -14.11
C VAL A 308 -11.82 38.03 -13.53
N PHE A 309 -12.90 37.57 -14.16
CA PHE A 309 -13.52 36.26 -13.95
C PHE A 309 -13.22 35.39 -15.17
N PHE A 310 -12.43 34.34 -14.97
CA PHE A 310 -11.92 33.51 -16.04
C PHE A 310 -12.59 32.14 -16.03
N VAL A 311 -13.16 31.72 -17.16
CA VAL A 311 -13.87 30.44 -17.31
C VAL A 311 -13.38 29.66 -18.52
N ASN A 312 -13.61 28.36 -18.50
CA ASN A 312 -13.54 27.53 -19.71
C ASN A 312 -14.85 27.60 -20.49
N GLU A 313 -14.81 27.26 -21.78
CA GLU A 313 -16.00 27.10 -22.64
C GLU A 313 -17.12 26.27 -22.00
N ASP A 314 -16.79 25.13 -21.38
CA ASP A 314 -17.76 24.27 -20.67
C ASP A 314 -18.51 25.00 -19.53
N GLY A 315 -17.86 26.01 -18.93
CA GLY A 315 -18.34 26.79 -17.80
C GLY A 315 -18.98 28.13 -18.19
N ASP A 316 -18.97 28.50 -19.48
CA ASP A 316 -19.56 29.74 -19.95
C ASP A 316 -21.09 29.68 -19.85
N ARG A 317 -21.69 30.64 -19.14
CA ARG A 317 -23.14 30.70 -18.92
C ARG A 317 -23.62 32.15 -18.96
N PRO A 318 -24.79 32.45 -19.57
CA PRO A 318 -25.32 33.81 -19.66
C PRO A 318 -25.50 34.51 -18.31
N HIS A 319 -25.93 33.77 -17.27
CA HIS A 319 -26.15 34.35 -15.94
C HIS A 319 -24.82 34.68 -15.23
N LYS A 320 -23.72 33.97 -15.52
CA LYS A 320 -22.37 34.29 -15.01
C LYS A 320 -21.84 35.57 -15.64
N ARG A 321 -22.03 35.72 -16.95
CA ARG A 321 -21.73 36.96 -17.69
C ARG A 321 -22.51 38.15 -17.12
N ALA A 322 -23.82 38.00 -16.95
CA ALA A 322 -24.67 39.05 -16.38
C ALA A 322 -24.24 39.46 -14.97
N LEU A 323 -23.86 38.49 -14.12
CA LEU A 323 -23.33 38.77 -12.78
C LEU A 323 -22.03 39.57 -12.84
N CYS A 324 -21.10 39.20 -13.71
CA CYS A 324 -19.82 39.90 -13.85
C CYS A 324 -20.00 41.31 -14.42
N THR A 325 -20.86 41.49 -15.43
CA THR A 325 -21.24 42.82 -15.93
C THR A 325 -21.83 43.70 -14.83
N LYS A 326 -22.74 43.15 -14.01
CA LYS A 326 -23.34 43.89 -12.88
C LYS A 326 -22.30 44.32 -11.84
N LYS A 327 -21.26 43.51 -11.63
CA LYS A 327 -20.20 43.76 -10.64
C LYS A 327 -18.98 44.51 -11.23
N GLY A 328 -18.97 44.84 -12.52
CA GLY A 328 -17.84 45.50 -13.18
C GLY A 328 -16.60 44.61 -13.33
N ILE A 329 -16.79 43.29 -13.44
CA ILE A 329 -15.70 42.30 -13.55
C ILE A 329 -15.57 41.89 -15.03
N GLU A 330 -14.33 41.88 -15.55
CA GLU A 330 -14.07 41.42 -16.91
C GLU A 330 -14.31 39.90 -17.02
N TYR A 331 -15.13 39.45 -17.97
CA TYR A 331 -15.44 38.02 -18.14
C TYR A 331 -14.72 37.45 -19.37
N ILE A 332 -13.77 36.56 -19.13
CA ILE A 332 -12.94 35.95 -20.19
C ILE A 332 -13.24 34.46 -20.30
N VAL A 333 -13.43 33.99 -21.53
CA VAL A 333 -13.61 32.57 -21.84
C VAL A 333 -12.36 32.02 -22.53
N SER A 334 -11.78 30.98 -21.96
CA SER A 334 -10.70 30.20 -22.55
C SER A 334 -11.25 29.08 -23.42
N SER A 335 -10.71 28.98 -24.63
CA SER A 335 -10.78 27.78 -25.45
C SER A 335 -9.76 26.78 -24.92
N ARG A 336 -10.19 25.58 -24.48
CA ARG A 336 -9.29 24.52 -23.99
C ARG A 336 -8.31 24.09 -25.08
N LYS A 337 -7.19 24.79 -25.22
CA LYS A 337 -6.09 24.38 -26.09
C LYS A 337 -5.21 23.44 -25.27
N PRO A 338 -5.15 22.14 -25.60
CA PRO A 338 -4.18 21.26 -24.96
C PRO A 338 -2.80 21.86 -25.17
N GLN A 339 -2.00 21.91 -24.11
CA GLN A 339 -0.61 22.31 -24.27
C GLN A 339 0.07 21.33 -25.23
N ALA A 340 0.92 21.83 -26.13
CA ALA A 340 1.59 21.00 -27.12
C ALA A 340 2.23 19.78 -26.45
N GLN A 341 1.93 18.58 -26.97
CA GLN A 341 2.39 17.27 -26.47
C GLN A 341 1.64 16.64 -25.28
N LEU A 342 0.58 17.26 -24.75
CA LEU A 342 -0.26 16.65 -23.70
C LEU A 342 -1.64 16.21 -24.23
N PRO A 343 -2.19 15.08 -23.74
CA PRO A 343 -3.54 14.67 -24.11
C PRO A 343 -4.58 15.68 -23.58
N PRO A 344 -5.70 15.90 -24.30
CA PRO A 344 -6.83 16.64 -23.75
C PRO A 344 -7.39 15.91 -22.52
N ARG A 345 -7.67 16.64 -21.43
CA ARG A 345 -8.11 16.06 -20.16
C ARG A 345 -9.26 16.82 -19.52
N SER A 346 -10.21 16.08 -18.97
CA SER A 346 -11.22 16.56 -18.02
C SER A 346 -11.42 15.55 -16.89
N SER A 347 -11.89 15.99 -15.71
CA SER A 347 -12.21 15.07 -14.62
C SER A 347 -13.25 14.02 -15.04
N THR A 348 -14.20 14.39 -15.90
CA THR A 348 -15.24 13.47 -16.41
C THR A 348 -14.63 12.37 -17.26
N ASP A 349 -13.74 12.73 -18.18
CA ASP A 349 -13.05 11.76 -19.05
C ASP A 349 -12.13 10.88 -18.23
N LEU A 350 -11.38 11.46 -17.29
CA LEU A 350 -10.49 10.71 -16.41
C LEU A 350 -11.26 9.72 -15.52
N LYS A 351 -12.40 10.13 -14.95
CA LYS A 351 -13.28 9.22 -14.21
C LYS A 351 -13.79 8.09 -15.10
N ARG A 352 -14.17 8.38 -16.35
CA ARG A 352 -14.63 7.37 -17.32
C ARG A 352 -13.53 6.38 -17.65
N GLU A 353 -12.35 6.86 -18.03
CA GLU A 353 -11.17 6.04 -18.34
C GLU A 353 -10.78 5.15 -17.14
N LEU A 354 -10.64 5.74 -15.95
CA LEU A 354 -10.30 5.01 -14.73
C LEU A 354 -11.39 4.00 -14.32
N SER A 355 -12.66 4.26 -14.66
CA SER A 355 -13.74 3.31 -14.43
C SER A 355 -13.70 2.12 -15.39
N ASN A 356 -13.17 2.28 -16.61
CA ASN A 356 -13.02 1.19 -17.57
C ASN A 356 -11.83 0.28 -17.21
N TYR A 357 -10.79 0.83 -16.58
CA TYR A 357 -9.71 0.04 -15.95
C TYR A 357 -10.19 -0.85 -14.79
N ALA A 358 -11.39 -0.61 -14.24
CA ALA A 358 -12.00 -1.48 -13.22
C ALA A 358 -12.75 -2.68 -13.84
N THR A 359 -12.90 -2.72 -15.16
CA THR A 359 -13.66 -3.76 -15.89
C THR A 359 -12.85 -4.58 -16.88
N GLU A 360 -11.59 -4.22 -17.18
CA GLU A 360 -10.73 -5.04 -18.03
C GLU A 360 -10.04 -6.15 -17.22
N PRO A 361 -10.11 -7.42 -17.65
CA PRO A 361 -9.23 -8.46 -17.12
C PRO A 361 -7.79 -8.08 -17.43
N SER A 362 -6.92 -8.09 -16.42
CA SER A 362 -5.48 -7.92 -16.62
C SER A 362 -4.99 -8.94 -17.66
N ILE A 363 -4.42 -8.46 -18.75
CA ILE A 363 -3.83 -9.26 -19.82
C ILE A 363 -2.80 -10.25 -19.18
N PRO A 364 -2.88 -11.56 -19.46
CA PRO A 364 -1.91 -12.52 -18.98
C PRO A 364 -0.52 -12.21 -19.53
N HIS A 365 0.53 -12.53 -18.75
CA HIS A 365 1.88 -12.54 -19.29
C HIS A 365 1.97 -13.56 -20.43
N PRO A 366 2.41 -13.16 -21.64
CA PRO A 366 2.86 -14.14 -22.60
C PRO A 366 4.09 -14.83 -22.01
N HIS A 367 4.01 -16.16 -21.99
CA HIS A 367 5.13 -17.05 -21.72
C HIS A 367 6.30 -16.67 -22.65
N ALA A 368 7.51 -16.72 -22.10
CA ALA A 368 8.73 -16.70 -22.88
C ALA A 368 8.84 -18.03 -23.63
N ASP A 369 8.15 -18.14 -24.74
CA ASP A 369 8.36 -19.16 -25.77
C ASP A 369 7.90 -18.54 -27.09
N MET A 370 8.85 -18.04 -27.88
CA MET A 370 8.86 -17.96 -29.35
C MET A 370 10.09 -17.14 -29.79
N ALA A 371 11.23 -17.81 -29.84
CA ALA A 371 12.34 -17.46 -30.72
C ALA A 371 12.86 -18.76 -31.36
N GLN A 372 12.03 -19.37 -32.20
CA GLN A 372 12.47 -20.35 -33.19
C GLN A 372 11.85 -19.99 -34.54
N ASN A 373 12.74 -19.88 -35.54
CA ASN A 373 12.51 -19.72 -36.98
C ASN A 373 12.07 -18.30 -37.39
N GLU A 374 12.72 -17.60 -38.32
CA GLU A 374 13.42 -18.02 -39.54
C GLU A 374 14.57 -17.04 -39.86
N VAL A 375 15.74 -17.54 -40.30
CA VAL A 375 16.44 -17.04 -41.49
C VAL A 375 17.14 -18.22 -42.16
N SER A 376 16.88 -18.33 -43.46
CA SER A 376 17.28 -19.34 -44.42
C SER A 376 18.74 -19.28 -44.87
N SER A 377 19.15 -20.42 -45.44
CA SER A 377 20.04 -20.63 -46.60
C SER A 377 21.55 -20.35 -46.49
N GLU A 378 22.28 -21.47 -46.57
CA GLU A 378 23.46 -21.72 -47.41
C GLU A 378 24.68 -20.80 -47.29
N ASN A 379 25.75 -21.33 -46.67
CA ASN A 379 27.02 -21.52 -47.39
C ASN A 379 27.93 -22.49 -46.65
N THR A 380 28.05 -23.69 -47.19
CA THR A 380 29.22 -24.57 -47.03
C THR A 380 30.37 -24.03 -47.87
N LEU A 381 31.62 -24.05 -47.35
CA LEU A 381 32.81 -24.67 -47.98
C LEU A 381 34.12 -24.34 -47.20
N ARG A 382 34.81 -25.44 -46.84
CA ARG A 382 36.29 -25.70 -46.85
C ARG A 382 37.19 -25.10 -45.76
N GLU A 383 37.85 -25.98 -44.98
CA GLU A 383 39.28 -26.44 -45.04
C GLU A 383 40.23 -25.36 -44.44
N ASP A 384 41.24 -25.61 -43.61
CA ASP A 384 41.96 -26.80 -43.20
C ASP A 384 42.85 -26.46 -41.96
N ALA A 385 43.27 -27.51 -41.25
CA ALA A 385 44.56 -27.68 -40.57
C ALA A 385 45.08 -26.76 -39.43
N SER A 386 45.33 -27.42 -38.29
CA SER A 386 46.61 -27.49 -37.55
C SER A 386 46.80 -26.75 -36.20
N HIS A 387 46.98 -27.60 -35.18
CA HIS A 387 47.92 -27.53 -34.06
C HIS A 387 47.82 -26.48 -32.94
N THR A 388 47.52 -27.03 -31.75
CA THR A 388 48.17 -26.78 -30.44
C THR A 388 48.02 -25.41 -29.78
N HIS A 389 47.10 -25.31 -28.82
CA HIS A 389 47.44 -25.22 -27.39
C HIS A 389 46.18 -25.37 -26.54
N SER A 390 46.15 -26.43 -25.72
CA SER A 390 45.13 -26.64 -24.69
C SER A 390 45.33 -25.62 -23.56
N THR A 391 44.56 -24.54 -23.60
CA THR A 391 44.20 -23.75 -22.42
C THR A 391 42.69 -23.63 -22.42
N ALA A 392 42.03 -24.58 -21.75
CA ALA A 392 40.60 -24.47 -21.48
C ALA A 392 40.31 -23.19 -20.67
N PRO A 393 39.24 -22.45 -20.99
CA PRO A 393 38.71 -21.43 -20.09
C PRO A 393 38.32 -22.10 -18.76
N PRO A 394 38.32 -21.35 -17.63
CA PRO A 394 37.92 -21.94 -16.37
C PRO A 394 36.50 -22.50 -16.50
N ALA A 395 36.30 -23.68 -15.92
CA ALA A 395 34.99 -24.28 -15.74
C ALA A 395 34.03 -23.23 -15.18
N ALA A 396 32.79 -23.23 -15.68
CA ALA A 396 31.68 -22.49 -15.12
C ALA A 396 31.50 -22.91 -13.65
N GLY A 397 32.20 -22.21 -12.75
CA GLY A 397 32.16 -22.43 -11.32
C GLY A 397 30.88 -21.83 -10.75
N ASP A 398 30.07 -22.71 -10.19
CA ASP A 398 29.30 -22.51 -8.97
C ASP A 398 28.32 -21.32 -8.95
N CYS A 399 27.32 -21.39 -9.82
CA CYS A 399 25.97 -20.95 -9.42
C CYS A 399 25.22 -22.17 -8.88
N VAL A 400 25.44 -22.50 -7.60
CA VAL A 400 24.57 -23.43 -6.87
C VAL A 400 23.14 -22.91 -6.99
N ARG A 401 22.21 -23.76 -7.45
CA ARG A 401 20.80 -23.45 -7.66
C ARG A 401 20.14 -23.11 -6.31
N LEU A 402 20.19 -21.85 -5.90
CA LEU A 402 19.52 -21.31 -4.71
C LEU A 402 17.97 -21.41 -4.75
N HIS A 403 17.41 -21.91 -5.86
CA HIS A 403 15.99 -21.90 -6.17
C HIS A 403 15.20 -23.13 -5.67
N ASP A 404 15.85 -24.22 -5.29
CA ASP A 404 15.14 -25.51 -5.13
C ASP A 404 14.77 -25.89 -3.68
N PHE A 405 15.16 -25.12 -2.66
CA PHE A 405 14.75 -25.40 -1.27
C PHE A 405 13.28 -24.99 -1.02
N PRO A 406 12.41 -25.85 -0.45
CA PRO A 406 11.00 -25.53 -0.22
C PRO A 406 10.76 -24.31 0.67
N TRP A 407 9.52 -23.81 0.66
CA TRP A 407 9.03 -22.78 1.55
C TRP A 407 7.90 -23.32 2.43
N ARG A 408 7.50 -22.52 3.42
CA ARG A 408 6.57 -22.96 4.45
C ARG A 408 5.48 -21.93 4.70
N ILE A 409 4.22 -22.31 4.54
CA ILE A 409 3.05 -21.54 5.00
C ILE A 409 2.64 -21.99 6.39
N CYS A 410 2.51 -21.05 7.33
CA CYS A 410 1.82 -21.30 8.60
C CYS A 410 0.34 -20.97 8.38
N LEU A 411 -0.50 -21.99 8.21
CA LEU A 411 -1.89 -21.80 7.81
C LEU A 411 -2.76 -21.40 9.00
N THR A 412 -2.65 -22.11 10.13
CA THR A 412 -3.34 -21.77 11.38
C THR A 412 -2.47 -22.08 12.61
N GLY A 413 -2.90 -21.58 13.77
CA GLY A 413 -2.31 -21.95 15.07
C GLY A 413 -0.95 -21.33 15.38
N GLY A 414 -0.37 -20.53 14.48
CA GLY A 414 0.91 -19.85 14.72
C GLY A 414 0.92 -19.12 16.06
N TRP A 415 2.04 -19.22 16.78
CA TRP A 415 2.28 -18.92 18.20
C TRP A 415 2.03 -20.08 19.18
N LEU A 416 1.21 -21.09 18.87
CA LEU A 416 1.05 -22.26 19.74
C LEU A 416 2.35 -23.10 19.86
N ASP A 417 3.24 -22.97 18.89
CA ASP A 417 4.61 -23.51 18.91
C ASP A 417 5.50 -22.94 20.01
N GLN A 418 5.13 -21.79 20.56
CA GLN A 418 5.86 -21.16 21.65
C GLN A 418 5.41 -21.78 22.99
N PRO A 419 6.36 -22.27 23.82
CA PRO A 419 6.05 -22.85 25.13
C PRO A 419 5.17 -21.95 25.99
N TRP A 420 5.48 -20.66 26.04
CA TRP A 420 4.76 -19.69 26.86
C TRP A 420 3.31 -19.44 26.40
N VAL A 421 2.93 -19.86 25.18
CA VAL A 421 1.54 -19.84 24.70
C VAL A 421 0.87 -21.19 24.97
N SER A 422 1.42 -22.29 24.45
CA SER A 422 0.77 -23.61 24.58
C SER A 422 0.69 -24.12 26.02
N GLN A 423 1.59 -23.66 26.90
CA GLN A 423 1.54 -23.96 28.33
C GLN A 423 0.24 -23.47 28.99
N VAL A 424 -0.38 -22.39 28.48
CA VAL A 424 -1.61 -21.79 29.03
C VAL A 424 -2.79 -22.77 28.98
N VAL A 425 -2.84 -23.61 27.94
CA VAL A 425 -3.93 -24.58 27.72
C VAL A 425 -3.48 -26.03 27.85
N LYS A 426 -2.24 -26.28 28.31
CA LYS A 426 -1.66 -27.63 28.34
C LYS A 426 -2.52 -28.63 29.12
N ASP A 427 -3.20 -28.19 30.18
CA ASP A 427 -3.98 -29.06 31.07
C ASP A 427 -5.45 -29.17 30.61
N THR A 428 -5.96 -28.14 29.92
CA THR A 428 -7.36 -28.08 29.45
C THR A 428 -7.55 -28.72 28.08
N TYR A 429 -6.55 -28.63 27.20
CA TYR A 429 -6.57 -29.18 25.85
C TYR A 429 -6.03 -30.62 25.78
N ALA A 430 -5.23 -31.04 26.77
CA ALA A 430 -4.71 -32.40 26.92
C ALA A 430 -5.77 -33.50 26.94
N GLN A 431 -7.00 -33.17 27.34
CA GLN A 431 -8.08 -34.14 27.56
C GLN A 431 -9.16 -34.12 26.47
N SER A 432 -9.24 -33.10 25.59
CA SER A 432 -10.48 -32.76 24.89
C SER A 432 -10.46 -32.79 23.35
N VAL A 433 -9.34 -33.12 22.68
CA VAL A 433 -9.34 -33.25 21.21
C VAL A 433 -9.84 -34.62 20.71
N ARG A 434 -10.24 -35.52 21.62
CA ARG A 434 -10.85 -36.82 21.26
C ARG A 434 -12.29 -36.72 20.73
N THR A 435 -13.04 -35.67 21.07
CA THR A 435 -14.51 -35.67 20.94
C THR A 435 -15.10 -34.67 19.95
N LYS A 436 -14.34 -33.70 19.43
CA LYS A 436 -14.91 -32.65 18.56
C LYS A 436 -14.92 -32.99 17.05
N ILE A 437 -14.02 -33.84 16.54
CA ILE A 437 -13.85 -34.01 15.07
C ILE A 437 -13.61 -35.44 14.56
N GLY A 438 -13.52 -36.46 15.43
CA GLY A 438 -13.39 -37.86 15.02
C GLY A 438 -11.96 -38.31 14.63
N THR A 439 -10.96 -37.43 14.73
CA THR A 439 -9.55 -37.70 14.46
C THR A 439 -8.72 -37.48 15.74
N GLU A 440 -7.85 -38.41 16.15
CA GLU A 440 -6.98 -38.24 17.32
C GLU A 440 -5.85 -37.23 17.02
N LEU A 441 -6.10 -35.95 17.29
CA LEU A 441 -5.11 -34.86 17.17
C LEU A 441 -4.70 -34.35 18.56
N PRO A 442 -3.74 -35.01 19.24
CA PRO A 442 -3.29 -34.57 20.56
C PRO A 442 -2.55 -33.21 20.51
N GLY A 443 -2.69 -32.44 21.60
CA GLY A 443 -2.06 -31.13 21.77
C GLY A 443 -2.81 -29.98 21.09
N CYS A 444 -2.29 -28.76 21.22
CA CYS A 444 -2.79 -27.60 20.48
C CYS A 444 -2.00 -27.46 19.16
N GLY A 445 -2.70 -27.51 18.04
CA GLY A 445 -2.08 -27.72 16.72
C GLY A 445 -1.66 -26.44 16.01
N VAL A 446 -0.47 -26.45 15.43
CA VAL A 446 -0.09 -25.55 14.33
C VAL A 446 -0.21 -26.32 13.02
N ILE A 447 -0.87 -25.74 12.02
CA ILE A 447 -0.93 -26.32 10.67
C ILE A 447 0.11 -25.64 9.79
N VAL A 448 1.04 -26.42 9.26
CA VAL A 448 2.04 -25.96 8.29
C VAL A 448 1.85 -26.63 6.94
N VAL A 449 2.14 -25.91 5.86
CA VAL A 449 2.10 -26.41 4.49
C VAL A 449 3.44 -26.17 3.83
N ASN A 450 4.04 -27.22 3.27
CA ASN A 450 5.27 -27.16 2.51
C ASN A 450 4.96 -26.88 1.04
N ILE A 451 5.60 -25.85 0.49
CA ILE A 451 5.29 -25.35 -0.84
C ILE A 451 6.55 -25.20 -1.68
N LYS A 452 6.41 -25.39 -2.99
CA LYS A 452 7.37 -24.95 -3.99
C LYS A 452 6.97 -23.57 -4.49
N ALA A 453 7.98 -22.74 -4.70
CA ALA A 453 7.78 -21.40 -5.24
C ALA A 453 8.52 -21.26 -6.56
N ASN A 454 7.79 -20.88 -7.59
CA ASN A 454 8.34 -20.65 -8.92
C ASN A 454 8.97 -19.25 -9.03
N ALA A 455 9.12 -18.54 -7.91
CA ALA A 455 9.62 -17.18 -7.77
C ALA A 455 10.31 -16.97 -6.42
N ALA A 456 11.19 -15.97 -6.33
CA ALA A 456 11.85 -15.60 -5.08
C ALA A 456 10.90 -14.84 -4.14
N PHE A 457 10.66 -15.35 -2.93
CA PHE A 457 9.92 -14.62 -1.90
C PHE A 457 10.83 -13.67 -1.10
N LYS A 458 10.30 -12.50 -0.74
CA LYS A 458 10.99 -11.51 0.10
C LYS A 458 11.22 -12.06 1.52
N THR A 459 12.22 -11.51 2.20
CA THR A 459 12.46 -11.79 3.63
C THR A 459 11.34 -11.21 4.51
N ARG A 460 11.13 -11.78 5.71
CA ARG A 460 10.05 -11.41 6.65
C ARG A 460 8.64 -11.56 6.07
N SER A 461 8.44 -12.56 5.23
CA SER A 461 7.18 -12.78 4.50
C SER A 461 6.18 -13.70 5.19
N SER A 462 6.41 -14.06 6.46
CA SER A 462 5.69 -15.15 7.15
C SER A 462 5.89 -16.54 6.51
N LEU A 463 6.94 -16.72 5.69
CA LEU A 463 7.25 -17.96 4.98
C LEU A 463 8.54 -18.67 5.46
N ALA A 464 8.88 -18.57 6.75
CA ALA A 464 10.10 -19.15 7.34
C ALA A 464 11.42 -18.69 6.67
N THR A 465 11.50 -17.41 6.28
CA THR A 465 12.65 -16.89 5.50
C THR A 465 13.99 -16.95 6.23
N SER A 466 14.02 -16.86 7.57
CA SER A 466 15.26 -16.97 8.36
C SER A 466 15.70 -18.43 8.44
N SER A 467 14.80 -19.32 8.85
CA SER A 467 15.05 -20.77 8.94
C SER A 467 15.48 -21.36 7.60
N ARG A 468 14.84 -20.93 6.49
CA ARG A 468 15.23 -21.34 5.14
C ARG A 468 16.64 -20.88 4.78
N ARG A 469 17.06 -19.69 5.23
CA ARG A 469 18.44 -19.21 5.02
C ARG A 469 19.43 -20.09 5.80
N THR A 470 19.16 -20.37 7.07
CA THR A 470 19.99 -21.29 7.87
C THR A 470 20.10 -22.66 7.21
N ALA A 471 19.01 -23.16 6.63
CA ALA A 471 19.01 -24.44 5.91
C ALA A 471 19.91 -24.40 4.66
N LEU A 472 19.86 -23.31 3.89
CA LEU A 472 20.76 -23.10 2.75
C LEU A 472 22.21 -22.93 3.18
N GLU A 473 22.49 -22.32 4.34
CA GLU A 473 23.85 -22.20 4.88
C GLU A 473 24.40 -23.55 5.34
N LEU A 474 23.56 -24.41 5.93
CA LEU A 474 23.96 -25.74 6.40
C LEU A 474 24.19 -26.73 5.26
N TRP A 475 23.31 -26.72 4.25
CA TRP A 475 23.26 -27.78 3.26
C TRP A 475 23.51 -27.29 1.82
N GLY A 476 23.51 -25.99 1.55
CA GLY A 476 23.73 -25.45 0.22
C GLY A 476 22.59 -25.69 -0.79
N GLY A 477 21.55 -26.44 -0.43
CA GLY A 477 20.44 -26.77 -1.31
C GLY A 477 19.67 -28.00 -0.86
N TYR A 478 18.51 -28.24 -1.45
CA TYR A 478 17.65 -29.38 -1.09
C TYR A 478 18.26 -30.74 -1.45
N ASP A 479 18.91 -30.82 -2.62
CA ASP A 479 19.55 -32.05 -3.13
C ASP A 479 20.72 -32.54 -2.26
N ASN A 480 21.27 -31.64 -1.44
CA ASN A 480 22.39 -31.90 -0.55
C ASN A 480 21.95 -32.32 0.87
N LEU A 481 20.65 -32.46 1.12
CA LEU A 481 20.15 -32.90 2.41
C LEU A 481 20.66 -34.32 2.73
N PRO A 482 21.12 -34.60 3.97
CA PRO A 482 21.57 -35.93 4.37
C PRO A 482 20.47 -36.98 4.16
N LYS A 483 20.69 -37.92 3.23
CA LYS A 483 19.66 -38.85 2.74
C LYS A 483 19.35 -39.97 3.73
N GLU A 484 20.30 -40.25 4.62
CA GLU A 484 20.21 -41.26 5.68
C GLU A 484 19.43 -40.79 6.91
N GLN A 485 19.11 -39.49 7.01
CA GLN A 485 18.36 -38.92 8.12
C GLN A 485 16.89 -38.73 7.78
N THR A 486 16.01 -38.90 8.77
CA THR A 486 14.60 -38.58 8.60
C THR A 486 14.39 -37.07 8.47
N ARG A 487 13.33 -36.65 7.78
CA ARG A 487 12.97 -35.22 7.65
C ARG A 487 12.75 -34.55 9.02
N GLU A 488 12.14 -35.27 9.96
CA GLU A 488 11.99 -34.78 11.34
C GLU A 488 13.35 -34.58 12.03
N HIS A 489 14.29 -35.53 11.88
CA HIS A 489 15.62 -35.41 12.46
C HIS A 489 16.38 -34.20 11.86
N LEU A 490 16.31 -34.01 10.54
CA LEU A 490 16.87 -32.84 9.87
C LEU A 490 16.23 -31.54 10.38
N ALA A 491 14.92 -31.53 10.65
CA ALA A 491 14.26 -30.36 11.22
C ALA A 491 14.76 -30.05 12.64
N ARG A 492 15.07 -31.06 13.45
CA ARG A 492 15.71 -30.86 14.77
C ARG A 492 17.11 -30.28 14.65
N LEU A 493 17.90 -30.75 13.70
CA LEU A 493 19.24 -30.22 13.43
C LEU A 493 19.17 -28.74 13.00
N LEU A 494 18.25 -28.41 12.08
CA LEU A 494 18.02 -27.04 11.66
C LEU A 494 17.57 -26.16 12.84
N PHE A 495 16.66 -26.69 13.69
CA PHE A 495 16.17 -26.00 14.87
C PHE A 495 17.29 -25.67 15.86
N GLY A 496 18.19 -26.63 16.12
CA GLY A 496 19.35 -26.39 16.95
C GLY A 496 20.33 -25.38 16.33
N ALA A 497 20.48 -25.39 15.01
CA ALA A 497 21.37 -24.48 14.29
C ALA A 497 20.86 -23.03 14.27
N GLU A 498 19.55 -22.80 14.11
CA GLU A 498 18.98 -21.44 14.18
C GLU A 498 18.90 -20.94 15.63
N ASN A 499 18.82 -21.84 16.61
CA ASN A 499 18.67 -21.51 18.03
C ASN A 499 19.83 -22.05 18.88
N PRO A 500 21.07 -21.55 18.70
CA PRO A 500 22.20 -22.00 19.51
C PRO A 500 22.01 -21.64 21.00
N PRO A 501 22.64 -22.37 21.93
CA PRO A 501 22.54 -22.10 23.36
C PRO A 501 22.86 -20.64 23.71
N GLY A 502 21.99 -20.01 24.50
CA GLY A 502 22.16 -18.62 24.95
C GLY A 502 21.45 -17.56 24.11
N CYS A 503 20.68 -17.94 23.08
CA CYS A 503 19.85 -16.98 22.33
C CYS A 503 18.77 -16.33 23.21
N GLU A 504 18.59 -15.01 23.09
CA GLU A 504 17.54 -14.25 23.80
C GLU A 504 16.12 -14.59 23.32
N TYR A 505 15.99 -15.06 22.09
CA TYR A 505 14.73 -15.49 21.49
C TYR A 505 14.91 -16.81 20.76
N VAL A 506 13.98 -17.74 20.98
CA VAL A 506 13.93 -19.04 20.31
C VAL A 506 12.82 -19.02 19.28
N SER A 507 13.19 -19.15 18.01
CA SER A 507 12.25 -19.31 16.90
C SER A 507 11.42 -20.58 17.08
N GLY A 508 10.22 -20.59 16.52
CA GLY A 508 9.33 -21.75 16.61
C GLY A 508 9.77 -22.92 15.73
N SER A 509 9.56 -24.16 16.21
CA SER A 509 9.91 -25.38 15.45
C SER A 509 9.01 -25.62 14.23
N GLN A 510 7.87 -24.95 14.12
CA GLN A 510 6.97 -25.02 12.97
C GLN A 510 7.62 -24.56 11.66
N ASP A 511 8.55 -23.60 11.75
CA ASP A 511 9.30 -23.10 10.58
C ASP A 511 10.17 -24.22 10.01
N HIS A 512 10.89 -24.90 10.90
CA HIS A 512 11.81 -25.99 10.62
C HIS A 512 11.10 -27.21 10.06
N LEU A 513 10.03 -27.62 10.75
CA LEU A 513 9.23 -28.78 10.36
C LEU A 513 8.53 -28.54 9.02
N GLY A 514 7.87 -27.40 8.84
CA GLY A 514 7.17 -27.15 7.59
C GLY A 514 8.07 -26.81 6.40
N LEU A 515 9.37 -26.58 6.58
CA LEU A 515 10.34 -26.52 5.48
C LEU A 515 10.77 -27.91 4.99
N LEU A 516 10.68 -28.94 5.83
CA LEU A 516 11.25 -30.27 5.57
C LEU A 516 10.22 -31.40 5.44
N LEU A 517 9.04 -31.27 6.06
CA LEU A 517 7.94 -32.21 5.93
C LEU A 517 7.10 -31.87 4.69
N PRO A 518 6.90 -32.80 3.74
CA PRO A 518 6.06 -32.54 2.56
C PRO A 518 4.58 -32.39 2.92
N GLY A 519 3.82 -31.82 1.99
CA GLY A 519 2.37 -31.71 2.11
C GLY A 519 1.98 -30.73 3.21
N LEU A 520 1.02 -31.13 4.03
CA LEU A 520 0.60 -30.37 5.20
C LEU A 520 0.72 -31.20 6.48
N SER A 521 1.13 -30.55 7.58
CA SER A 521 1.37 -31.22 8.86
C SER A 521 0.66 -30.50 10.00
N TRP A 522 -0.03 -31.28 10.83
CA TRP A 522 -0.45 -30.92 12.17
C TRP A 522 0.73 -31.11 13.13
N LEU A 523 1.08 -30.04 13.83
CA LEU A 523 2.13 -30.03 14.84
C LEU A 523 1.48 -29.78 16.21
N GLY A 524 1.31 -30.84 17.01
CA GLY A 524 0.63 -30.80 18.30
C GLY A 524 1.57 -30.41 19.44
N TYR A 525 1.43 -29.20 19.97
CA TYR A 525 2.27 -28.67 21.05
C TYR A 525 1.62 -28.80 22.43
N ARG A 526 2.47 -29.01 23.44
CA ARG A 526 2.10 -29.06 24.87
C ARG A 526 3.17 -28.40 25.74
N GLY A 527 3.36 -27.09 25.59
CA GLY A 527 4.28 -26.33 26.44
C GLY A 527 5.77 -26.57 26.21
N GLY A 528 6.13 -27.34 25.16
CA GLY A 528 7.50 -27.54 24.71
C GLY A 528 7.76 -26.86 23.37
N TYR A 529 9.04 -26.58 23.06
CA TYR A 529 9.44 -26.00 21.77
C TYR A 529 9.32 -26.99 20.61
N TRP A 530 9.25 -28.29 20.90
CA TRP A 530 9.05 -29.35 19.92
C TRP A 530 7.66 -29.95 20.10
N PRO A 531 6.91 -30.23 19.02
CA PRO A 531 5.59 -30.86 19.15
C PRO A 531 5.71 -32.28 19.70
N GLU A 532 4.76 -32.69 20.54
CA GLU A 532 4.68 -34.08 21.03
C GLU A 532 4.22 -35.03 19.93
N HIS A 533 3.43 -34.51 18.98
CA HIS A 533 2.84 -35.27 17.90
C HIS A 533 2.89 -34.52 16.58
N ILE A 534 3.24 -35.25 15.53
CA ILE A 534 3.26 -34.76 14.16
C ILE A 534 2.37 -35.68 13.34
N HIS A 535 1.37 -35.12 12.67
CA HIS A 535 0.51 -35.87 11.75
C HIS A 535 0.52 -35.16 10.40
N SER A 536 0.92 -35.86 9.34
CA SER A 536 1.08 -35.26 8.01
C SER A 536 0.11 -35.87 7.01
N LEU A 537 -0.52 -35.03 6.20
CA LEU A 537 -1.31 -35.39 5.03
C LEU A 537 -0.50 -35.01 3.79
N CYS A 538 -0.17 -36.02 2.99
CA CYS A 538 0.64 -35.87 1.78
C CYS A 538 -0.06 -36.45 0.55
N ASP A 539 -1.33 -36.84 0.68
CA ASP A 539 -2.10 -37.40 -0.43
C ASP A 539 -2.35 -36.33 -1.50
N ALA A 540 -2.23 -36.75 -2.76
CA ALA A 540 -2.31 -35.86 -3.90
C ALA A 540 -3.66 -35.14 -3.97
N ASP A 541 -4.77 -35.83 -3.69
CA ASP A 541 -6.12 -35.26 -3.76
C ASP A 541 -6.28 -34.07 -2.81
N THR A 542 -5.85 -34.23 -1.55
CA THR A 542 -5.93 -33.16 -0.55
C THR A 542 -4.97 -32.01 -0.87
N CYS A 543 -3.75 -32.31 -1.32
CA CYS A 543 -2.77 -31.28 -1.70
C CYS A 543 -3.24 -30.47 -2.92
N VAL A 544 -3.75 -31.14 -3.96
CA VAL A 544 -4.29 -30.50 -5.17
C VAL A 544 -5.53 -29.68 -4.83
N TRP A 545 -6.44 -30.21 -4.01
CA TRP A 545 -7.60 -29.46 -3.56
C TRP A 545 -7.19 -28.20 -2.80
N LEU A 546 -6.32 -28.31 -1.79
CA LEU A 546 -5.89 -27.18 -1.00
C LEU A 546 -5.16 -26.13 -1.87
N GLN A 547 -4.31 -26.58 -2.79
CA GLN A 547 -3.67 -25.71 -3.78
C GLN A 547 -4.71 -24.96 -4.64
N SER A 548 -5.81 -25.62 -5.03
CA SER A 548 -6.85 -25.02 -5.87
C SER A 548 -7.67 -23.93 -5.16
N VAL A 549 -7.71 -23.92 -3.83
CA VAL A 549 -8.49 -22.97 -3.04
C VAL A 549 -7.64 -21.97 -2.24
N LEU A 550 -6.34 -22.22 -2.06
CA LEU A 550 -5.43 -21.38 -1.29
C LEU A 550 -4.69 -20.38 -2.19
N TRP A 551 -4.95 -19.10 -1.95
CA TRP A 551 -4.36 -17.98 -2.68
C TRP A 551 -3.44 -17.16 -1.78
N LEU A 552 -2.28 -16.76 -2.31
CA LEU A 552 -1.33 -15.88 -1.65
C LEU A 552 -1.43 -14.49 -2.25
N VAL A 553 -1.78 -13.51 -1.44
CA VAL A 553 -1.80 -12.09 -1.83
C VAL A 553 -0.60 -11.40 -1.18
N PRO A 554 0.32 -10.80 -1.95
CA PRO A 554 1.46 -10.08 -1.40
C PRO A 554 1.04 -8.89 -0.54
N LEU A 555 1.55 -8.84 0.69
CA LEU A 555 1.43 -7.71 1.61
C LEU A 555 2.76 -6.97 1.74
N VAL A 556 2.74 -5.80 2.38
CA VAL A 556 3.97 -5.11 2.76
C VAL A 556 4.73 -5.93 3.82
N SER A 557 6.07 -5.85 3.78
CA SER A 557 6.93 -6.45 4.81
C SER A 557 6.79 -5.71 6.14
N ARG A 558 6.98 -6.41 7.25
CA ARG A 558 6.84 -5.85 8.61
C ARG A 558 7.87 -4.75 8.87
N ASP A 559 7.45 -3.72 9.61
CA ASP A 559 8.30 -2.64 10.12
C ASP A 559 9.49 -3.19 10.94
N ARG A 560 10.60 -2.44 11.03
CA ARG A 560 11.72 -2.72 11.93
C ARG A 560 11.39 -2.50 13.40
N GLU A 561 10.39 -1.69 13.73
CA GLU A 561 9.88 -1.53 15.11
C GLU A 561 8.82 -2.57 15.50
N TYR A 562 8.59 -3.60 14.66
CA TYR A 562 7.66 -4.69 14.93
C TYR A 562 8.02 -5.47 16.20
N LYS A 563 7.31 -5.17 17.29
CA LYS A 563 7.41 -5.85 18.58
C LYS A 563 6.10 -6.59 18.89
N PRO A 564 5.86 -7.77 18.28
CA PRO A 564 4.61 -8.50 18.46
C PRO A 564 4.37 -8.89 19.92
N LEU A 565 5.47 -9.11 20.67
CA LEU A 565 5.46 -9.52 22.06
C LEU A 565 5.36 -8.36 23.07
N ALA A 566 5.26 -7.10 22.60
CA ALA A 566 5.19 -5.94 23.50
C ALA A 566 3.89 -5.88 24.30
N VAL A 567 2.81 -6.47 23.77
CA VAL A 567 1.52 -6.62 24.46
C VAL A 567 1.10 -8.08 24.33
N GLN A 568 0.88 -8.75 25.46
CA GLN A 568 0.51 -10.16 25.52
C GLN A 568 -0.71 -10.34 26.42
N ASN A 569 -1.78 -10.93 25.89
CA ASN A 569 -2.99 -11.27 26.64
C ASN A 569 -3.20 -12.79 26.63
N LEU A 570 -2.41 -13.48 27.44
CA LEU A 570 -2.38 -14.94 27.51
C LEU A 570 -3.46 -15.50 28.44
N THR A 571 -4.73 -15.33 28.08
CA THR A 571 -5.84 -15.96 28.82
C THR A 571 -6.13 -17.36 28.31
N VAL A 572 -6.66 -18.23 29.17
CA VAL A 572 -7.07 -19.59 28.79
C VAL A 572 -8.07 -19.54 27.65
N GLU A 573 -9.02 -18.62 27.70
CA GLU A 573 -10.06 -18.45 26.68
C GLU A 573 -9.47 -18.07 25.32
N ALA A 574 -8.58 -17.07 25.28
CA ALA A 574 -7.99 -16.58 24.04
C ALA A 574 -7.09 -17.64 23.38
N VAL A 575 -6.26 -18.33 24.15
CA VAL A 575 -5.40 -19.41 23.65
C VAL A 575 -6.22 -20.63 23.24
N THR A 576 -7.30 -20.95 23.98
CA THR A 576 -8.24 -22.02 23.60
C THR A 576 -8.92 -21.71 22.27
N ALA A 577 -9.33 -20.46 22.03
CA ALA A 577 -9.92 -20.05 20.76
C ALA A 577 -8.96 -20.25 19.57
N LEU A 578 -7.66 -19.95 19.75
CA LEU A 578 -6.64 -20.21 18.71
C LEU A 578 -6.45 -21.70 18.43
N ALA A 579 -6.46 -22.53 19.48
CA ALA A 579 -6.37 -23.98 19.35
C ALA A 579 -7.62 -24.56 18.67
N ASP A 580 -8.82 -24.14 19.06
CA ASP A 580 -10.09 -24.57 18.48
C ASP A 580 -10.19 -24.19 16.99
N ALA A 581 -9.73 -22.99 16.61
CA ALA A 581 -9.68 -22.58 15.21
C ALA A 581 -8.78 -23.49 14.35
N SER A 582 -7.67 -23.97 14.93
CA SER A 582 -6.76 -24.90 14.23
C SER A 582 -7.37 -26.29 14.06
N VAL A 583 -8.08 -26.80 15.08
CA VAL A 583 -8.86 -28.04 14.99
C VAL A 583 -9.93 -27.92 13.90
N ALA A 584 -10.65 -26.80 13.85
CA ALA A 584 -11.68 -26.55 12.84
C ALA A 584 -11.11 -26.50 11.43
N ALA A 585 -9.95 -25.86 11.24
CA ALA A 585 -9.27 -25.81 9.95
C ALA A 585 -8.79 -27.19 9.49
N TRP A 586 -8.21 -27.99 10.39
CA TRP A 586 -7.78 -29.35 10.05
C TRP A 586 -8.97 -30.19 9.56
N LYS A 587 -10.07 -30.15 10.30
CA LYS A 587 -11.27 -30.90 9.92
C LYS A 587 -11.85 -30.41 8.59
N ALA A 588 -11.84 -29.11 8.34
CA ALA A 588 -12.27 -28.57 7.05
C ALA A 588 -11.37 -29.03 5.89
N ILE A 589 -10.08 -29.23 6.12
CA ILE A 589 -9.14 -29.77 5.11
C ILE A 589 -9.44 -31.26 4.84
N GLU A 590 -9.63 -32.06 5.89
CA GLU A 590 -10.01 -33.48 5.73
C GLU A 590 -11.33 -33.64 4.96
N ASP A 591 -12.30 -32.77 5.26
CA ASP A 591 -13.61 -32.76 4.63
C ASP A 591 -13.60 -32.06 3.25
N ARG A 592 -12.48 -31.41 2.88
CA ARG A 592 -12.33 -30.56 1.68
C ARG A 592 -13.42 -29.48 1.57
N ASP A 593 -13.77 -28.89 2.72
CA ASP A 593 -14.78 -27.86 2.86
C ASP A 593 -14.16 -26.46 2.84
N THR A 594 -14.23 -25.80 1.69
CA THR A 594 -13.64 -24.48 1.46
C THR A 594 -14.23 -23.41 2.40
N ALA A 595 -15.54 -23.46 2.66
CA ALA A 595 -16.24 -22.46 3.47
C ALA A 595 -15.83 -22.57 4.94
N ARG A 596 -15.80 -23.80 5.49
CA ARG A 596 -15.36 -24.05 6.87
C ARG A 596 -13.87 -23.72 7.05
N LEU A 597 -13.04 -24.00 6.05
CA LEU A 597 -11.63 -23.63 6.09
C LEU A 597 -11.46 -22.11 6.14
N GLY A 598 -12.19 -21.38 5.28
CA GLY A 598 -12.20 -19.91 5.30
C GLY A 598 -12.62 -19.34 6.65
N GLN A 599 -13.67 -19.88 7.26
CA GLN A 599 -14.11 -19.46 8.60
C GLN A 599 -13.04 -19.71 9.66
N ALA A 600 -12.42 -20.90 9.67
CA ALA A 600 -11.38 -21.23 10.64
C ALA A 600 -10.14 -20.31 10.54
N LEU A 601 -9.80 -19.84 9.33
CA LEU A 601 -8.72 -18.86 9.13
C LEU A 601 -9.07 -17.48 9.72
N LYS A 602 -10.31 -17.02 9.56
CA LYS A 602 -10.79 -15.77 10.19
C LYS A 602 -10.78 -15.88 11.72
N ASP A 603 -11.23 -17.02 12.25
CA ASP A 603 -11.23 -17.30 13.69
C ASP A 603 -9.80 -17.33 14.25
N THR A 604 -8.86 -17.93 13.51
CA THR A 604 -7.42 -17.91 13.84
C THR A 604 -6.90 -16.48 13.91
N MET A 605 -7.20 -15.66 12.90
CA MET A 605 -6.77 -14.26 12.85
C MET A 605 -7.30 -13.45 14.03
N TYR A 606 -8.57 -13.67 14.40
CA TYR A 606 -9.20 -13.03 15.55
C TYR A 606 -8.53 -13.47 16.87
N ALA A 607 -8.31 -14.77 17.06
CA ALA A 607 -7.66 -15.27 18.27
C ALA A 607 -6.22 -14.78 18.41
N GLN A 608 -5.45 -14.73 17.31
CA GLN A 608 -4.10 -14.16 17.30
C GLN A 608 -4.08 -12.68 17.69
N ARG A 609 -5.08 -11.89 17.26
CA ARG A 609 -5.26 -10.50 17.69
C ARG A 609 -5.54 -10.38 19.19
N CYS A 610 -6.36 -11.28 19.73
CA CYS A 610 -6.64 -11.27 21.15
C CYS A 610 -5.36 -11.53 21.96
N ILE A 611 -4.59 -12.56 21.59
CA ILE A 611 -3.39 -12.98 22.33
C ILE A 611 -2.24 -11.98 22.16
N LEU A 612 -1.98 -11.53 20.93
CA LEU A 612 -0.89 -10.61 20.57
C LEU A 612 -1.40 -9.50 19.64
N PRO A 613 -2.03 -8.44 20.18
CA PRO A 613 -2.64 -7.38 19.39
C PRO A 613 -1.69 -6.71 18.39
N ASN A 614 -0.41 -6.62 18.75
CA ASN A 614 0.62 -6.02 17.89
C ASN A 614 1.08 -6.94 16.75
N THR A 615 0.67 -8.21 16.74
CA THR A 615 0.95 -9.13 15.63
C THR A 615 0.11 -8.79 14.41
N ILE A 616 -1.11 -8.29 14.62
CA ILE A 616 -2.10 -8.06 13.56
C ILE A 616 -2.79 -6.71 13.85
N PRO A 617 -2.10 -5.57 13.59
CA PRO A 617 -2.61 -4.26 13.96
C PRO A 617 -3.89 -3.91 13.17
N THR A 618 -4.85 -3.30 13.88
CA THR A 618 -6.25 -3.17 13.41
C THR A 618 -6.41 -2.38 12.11
N PRO A 619 -5.81 -1.20 11.94
CA PRO A 619 -6.02 -0.36 10.76
C PRO A 619 -5.45 -0.99 9.46
N GLU A 620 -4.27 -1.60 9.53
CA GLU A 620 -3.62 -2.19 8.36
C GLU A 620 -4.34 -3.44 7.87
N VAL A 621 -4.87 -4.24 8.80
CA VAL A 621 -5.52 -5.50 8.46
C VAL A 621 -6.91 -5.28 7.86
N GLU A 622 -7.63 -4.25 8.26
CA GLU A 622 -8.87 -3.87 7.57
C GLU A 622 -8.58 -3.36 6.14
N GLU A 623 -7.47 -2.65 5.93
CA GLU A 623 -7.00 -2.27 4.58
C GLU A 623 -6.63 -3.52 3.75
N TRP A 624 -5.94 -4.49 4.35
CA TRP A 624 -5.49 -5.70 3.65
C TRP A 624 -6.62 -6.67 3.35
N THR A 625 -7.56 -6.83 4.28
CA THR A 625 -8.62 -7.85 4.18
C THR A 625 -9.89 -7.32 3.55
N GLY A 626 -10.13 -6.00 3.58
CA GLY A 626 -11.34 -5.35 3.04
C GLY A 626 -11.74 -5.77 1.62
N PRO A 627 -10.82 -5.94 0.65
CA PRO A 627 -11.16 -6.42 -0.69
C PRO A 627 -11.70 -7.87 -0.74
N TYR A 628 -11.44 -8.66 0.30
CA TYR A 628 -11.68 -10.11 0.35
C TYR A 628 -12.83 -10.51 1.29
N VAL A 629 -13.34 -9.58 2.11
CA VAL A 629 -14.42 -9.81 3.10
C VAL A 629 -15.66 -10.45 2.46
N ASP A 630 -16.11 -9.90 1.33
CA ASP A 630 -17.36 -10.30 0.68
C ASP A 630 -17.17 -11.23 -0.52
N THR A 631 -15.91 -11.45 -0.93
CA THR A 631 -15.58 -12.13 -2.20
C THR A 631 -14.89 -13.47 -2.00
N THR A 632 -14.60 -13.85 -0.75
CA THR A 632 -13.82 -15.05 -0.41
C THR A 632 -14.42 -15.74 0.81
N HIS A 633 -14.09 -17.00 1.03
CA HIS A 633 -14.59 -17.76 2.19
C HIS A 633 -13.93 -17.30 3.50
N GLY A 634 -12.67 -16.89 3.41
CA GLY A 634 -11.95 -16.27 4.51
C GLY A 634 -10.47 -16.12 4.24
N TYR A 635 -9.75 -15.56 5.21
CA TYR A 635 -8.36 -15.16 5.05
C TYR A 635 -7.64 -15.09 6.39
N ILE A 636 -6.31 -15.12 6.34
CA ILE A 636 -5.43 -14.90 7.49
C ILE A 636 -4.16 -14.19 7.02
N CYS A 637 -3.66 -13.24 7.81
CA CYS A 637 -2.31 -12.70 7.62
C CYS A 637 -1.38 -13.43 8.59
N GLY A 638 -0.34 -14.11 8.10
CA GLY A 638 0.49 -15.02 8.91
C GLY A 638 0.85 -14.50 10.31
N HIS A 639 1.92 -13.73 10.46
CA HIS A 639 2.24 -13.06 11.74
C HIS A 639 2.49 -11.56 11.52
N GLY A 640 1.59 -10.86 10.81
CA GLY A 640 1.65 -9.40 10.69
C GLY A 640 2.27 -8.79 9.44
N GLY A 641 2.34 -9.53 8.33
CA GLY A 641 2.80 -9.01 7.03
C GLY A 641 3.35 -10.09 6.10
N GLY A 642 3.83 -9.67 4.93
CA GLY A 642 4.39 -10.57 3.91
C GLY A 642 3.38 -11.11 2.91
N PHE A 643 2.48 -11.98 3.36
CA PHE A 643 1.38 -12.51 2.55
C PHE A 643 0.09 -12.59 3.37
N LEU A 644 -1.02 -12.33 2.69
CA LEU A 644 -2.36 -12.70 3.13
C LEU A 644 -2.69 -14.02 2.45
N PHE A 645 -3.02 -15.03 3.24
CA PHE A 645 -3.53 -16.32 2.76
C PHE A 645 -5.04 -16.22 2.67
N VAL A 646 -5.59 -16.48 1.49
CA VAL A 646 -7.01 -16.27 1.15
C VAL A 646 -7.58 -17.58 0.63
N ILE A 647 -8.76 -17.95 1.12
CA ILE A 647 -9.47 -19.17 0.73
C ILE A 647 -10.62 -18.80 -0.19
N SER A 648 -10.58 -19.30 -1.42
CA SER A 648 -11.56 -18.99 -2.46
C SER A 648 -11.60 -20.08 -3.53
N ASP A 649 -12.80 -20.52 -3.91
CA ASP A 649 -13.01 -21.41 -5.07
C ASP A 649 -12.82 -20.69 -6.42
N THR A 650 -12.72 -19.36 -6.39
CA THR A 650 -12.54 -18.51 -7.57
C THR A 650 -11.27 -17.68 -7.46
N GLN A 651 -10.84 -17.12 -8.60
CA GLN A 651 -9.61 -16.33 -8.66
C GLN A 651 -9.62 -15.14 -7.69
N VAL A 652 -8.56 -15.04 -6.88
CA VAL A 652 -8.40 -13.96 -5.90
C VAL A 652 -7.64 -12.78 -6.51
N LEU A 653 -8.18 -11.58 -6.30
CA LEU A 653 -7.57 -10.32 -6.77
C LEU A 653 -6.13 -10.15 -6.23
N ASN A 654 -5.15 -9.93 -7.12
CA ASN A 654 -3.71 -9.89 -6.78
C ASN A 654 -3.17 -11.16 -6.08
N GLY A 655 -3.93 -12.25 -6.10
CA GLY A 655 -3.53 -13.53 -5.55
C GLY A 655 -2.82 -14.39 -6.59
N PHE A 656 -1.90 -15.23 -6.13
CA PHE A 656 -1.34 -16.34 -6.91
C PHE A 656 -1.40 -17.62 -6.07
N GLN A 657 -1.42 -18.76 -6.74
CA GLN A 657 -1.36 -20.06 -6.08
C GLN A 657 0.08 -20.57 -6.08
N VAL A 658 0.37 -21.46 -5.14
CA VAL A 658 1.68 -22.10 -4.98
C VAL A 658 1.51 -23.61 -5.05
N GLU A 659 2.53 -24.30 -5.51
CA GLU A 659 2.50 -25.75 -5.56
C GLU A 659 2.73 -26.30 -4.15
N ILE A 660 1.84 -27.18 -3.69
CA ILE A 660 2.01 -27.90 -2.42
C ILE A 660 2.79 -29.17 -2.71
N THR A 661 3.89 -29.40 -1.99
CA THR A 661 4.72 -30.58 -2.22
C THR A 661 4.00 -31.84 -1.77
N THR A 662 4.17 -32.95 -2.48
CA THR A 662 3.67 -34.26 -2.07
C THR A 662 4.83 -35.18 -1.70
N SER A 663 4.54 -36.37 -1.16
CA SER A 663 5.56 -37.38 -0.94
C SER A 663 6.23 -37.88 -2.23
N GLU A 664 5.57 -37.71 -3.38
CA GLU A 664 6.03 -38.17 -4.71
C GLU A 664 6.63 -37.03 -5.56
N GLY A 665 6.39 -35.77 -5.20
CA GLY A 665 6.74 -34.58 -5.97
C GLY A 665 7.56 -33.55 -5.20
N LEU A 666 8.65 -33.99 -4.57
CA LEU A 666 9.69 -33.11 -4.00
C LEU A 666 10.86 -32.97 -4.95
#